data_AF-A0A1H2JZ62-F1
#
_entry.id   AF-A0A1H2JZ62-F1
#
_cell.length_a   1.000
_cell.length_b   1.000
_cell.length_c   1.000
_cell.angle_alpha   90.00
_cell.angle_beta   90.00
_cell.angle_gamma   90.00
#
_symmetry.space_group_name_H-M   'P 1'
#
loop_
_entity.id
_entity.type
_entity.pdbx_description
1 polymer ?
#
loop_
_entity_poly.entity_id
_entity_poly.type
_entity_poly.pdbx_seq_one_letter_code
_entity_poly.pdbx_strand_id
1 'polypeptide(L)'
;MVYPTRSIVAELNFDKMTTLAQELNSYAEHTASDAQTTRDTITRLDWSGGAKNAAETRAHREHAQLMRVSATFTSLADAITTGHTDLSSLAGDLKLTATAYEANDYSVADNWKVTDSYNYALAESAAAGDDEQLTALETLKATRARIAENATLWMERVARDFDTADTDTAAAIRGANGVLDQLTPPAAGLSAGGAAKILDNWEGGRGLSQEQMYALAAAGNLTPEQLQALHAGLPVNIPQGQYDFLRTLFRGMDGMSVDEIAGLGATGEQGAAVRNLLSNGMQIMSNPSVSTDAGDAGGMAVLPTNVASLLTEKLHTGTAKKRDYDNHTTFEYPHVPRIDEFEKLVGLLESGDPALRMGTDIDRGILKQASEIAEASRSGRIAGAGEELTDTHDVLNRALALASADTTAVRDFTVGAEAMNVTYADGRQFDADRHLDALFAYQWGDSQGGISDMYKWLGQNAGNPDNTFAAFKAADTASALGQYFGDSSNVEIGRDLGQSSPLLTQTLATSLAPFLADFAGAHQPGTPTEFPLFGGEKLTPGELKNLFMALNSDPTAAGVINRAGAEWQFYMAYSAGMDPDAASLGNAAGVLQDAMKDGMEAQIDYLKKEGLDDYAEQMRVAAAGRNILAAIPNVGAPLNAMMPVGTLEELLFGPAPDYDSMSTDEINALTQLRAETLADPDVTKFAIFAGMVAENPELRHQYPEWFDEHGHPSWDAVHGHSEKELTPRERAALTPEERKAYELADADRESRLNAWRDFVNQSDQYNRWDSHHDDGVEEPDEPGEATEHAAPDPSMLSIPGLGGPA
;
A
#
# COMPACT_ATOMS: atom_id res chain seq x y z
N MET A 1 4.35 -38.78 23.00
CA MET A 1 4.43 -40.20 22.57
C MET A 1 5.04 -40.20 21.18
N VAL A 2 5.86 -41.20 20.82
CA VAL A 2 6.72 -41.19 19.61
C VAL A 2 6.34 -42.33 18.62
N TYR A 3 5.10 -42.86 18.71
CA TYR A 3 4.55 -43.90 17.82
C TYR A 3 3.05 -44.09 18.10
N PRO A 4 2.25 -44.63 17.15
CA PRO A 4 0.81 -44.75 17.31
C PRO A 4 0.42 -45.70 18.44
N THR A 5 -0.70 -45.42 19.09
CA THR A 5 -1.25 -46.27 20.15
C THR A 5 -1.94 -47.50 19.59
N ARG A 6 -2.17 -48.50 20.45
CA ARG A 6 -2.91 -49.70 20.10
C ARG A 6 -4.31 -49.40 19.57
N SER A 7 -5.03 -48.49 20.22
CA SER A 7 -6.34 -48.02 19.81
C SER A 7 -6.34 -47.46 18.39
N ILE A 8 -5.36 -46.61 18.05
CA ILE A 8 -5.21 -46.06 16.69
C ILE A 8 -4.97 -47.20 15.68
N VAL A 9 -3.99 -48.07 15.93
CA VAL A 9 -3.66 -49.17 14.98
C VAL A 9 -4.84 -50.11 14.79
N ALA A 10 -5.65 -50.35 15.82
CA ALA A 10 -6.84 -51.19 15.74
C ALA A 10 -7.87 -50.67 14.71
N GLU A 11 -8.02 -49.35 14.59
CA GLU A 11 -9.01 -48.69 13.73
C GLU A 11 -8.54 -48.48 12.28
N LEU A 12 -7.24 -48.58 12.01
CA LEU A 12 -6.70 -48.35 10.65
C LEU A 12 -7.20 -49.39 9.63
N ASN A 13 -7.64 -48.88 8.48
CA ASN A 13 -8.01 -49.63 7.28
C ASN A 13 -7.28 -49.04 6.05
N PHE A 14 -6.57 -49.88 5.31
CA PHE A 14 -5.75 -49.50 4.16
C PHE A 14 -6.36 -49.87 2.80
N ASP A 15 -7.55 -50.48 2.74
CA ASP A 15 -8.16 -51.06 1.52
C ASP A 15 -8.30 -50.03 0.37
N LYS A 16 -8.56 -48.76 0.72
CA LYS A 16 -8.71 -47.68 -0.28
C LYS A 16 -7.41 -47.31 -0.98
N MET A 17 -6.25 -47.57 -0.36
CA MET A 17 -4.94 -47.21 -0.92
C MET A 17 -4.67 -47.97 -2.22
N THR A 18 -5.02 -49.25 -2.29
CA THR A 18 -4.82 -50.06 -3.51
C THR A 18 -5.69 -49.57 -4.67
N THR A 19 -6.94 -49.17 -4.38
CA THR A 19 -7.85 -48.64 -5.41
C THR A 19 -7.31 -47.31 -5.96
N LEU A 20 -6.89 -46.40 -5.08
CA LEU A 20 -6.32 -45.11 -5.48
C LEU A 20 -5.04 -45.29 -6.31
N ALA A 21 -4.14 -46.20 -5.92
CA ALA A 21 -2.93 -46.49 -6.69
C ALA A 21 -3.24 -47.02 -8.11
N GLN A 22 -4.29 -47.82 -8.27
CA GLN A 22 -4.74 -48.30 -9.58
C GLN A 22 -5.29 -47.16 -10.45
N GLU A 23 -6.11 -46.26 -9.87
CA GLU A 23 -6.63 -45.09 -10.57
C GLU A 23 -5.49 -44.17 -11.05
N LEU A 24 -4.49 -43.93 -10.20
CA LEU A 24 -3.32 -43.11 -10.54
C LEU A 24 -2.49 -43.72 -11.68
N ASN A 25 -2.29 -45.04 -11.69
CA ASN A 25 -1.64 -45.71 -12.82
C ASN A 25 -2.45 -45.57 -14.11
N SER A 26 -3.78 -45.64 -14.04
CA SER A 26 -4.63 -45.39 -15.21
C SER A 26 -4.47 -43.95 -15.74
N TYR A 27 -4.40 -42.95 -14.86
CA TYR A 27 -4.11 -41.56 -15.26
C TYR A 27 -2.72 -41.42 -15.89
N ALA A 28 -1.71 -42.09 -15.35
CA ALA A 28 -0.36 -42.11 -15.92
C ALA A 28 -0.36 -42.67 -17.36
N GLU A 29 -1.07 -43.77 -17.59
CA GLU A 29 -1.20 -44.42 -18.91
C GLU A 29 -1.94 -43.52 -19.92
N HIS A 30 -3.07 -42.93 -19.52
CA HIS A 30 -3.82 -42.00 -20.39
C HIS A 30 -2.97 -40.78 -20.77
N THR A 31 -2.28 -40.18 -19.80
CA THR A 31 -1.40 -39.02 -20.05
C THR A 31 -0.28 -39.36 -21.04
N ALA A 32 0.35 -40.53 -20.90
CA ALA A 32 1.39 -40.98 -21.82
C ALA A 32 0.83 -41.23 -23.23
N SER A 33 -0.37 -41.81 -23.32
CA SER A 33 -1.07 -42.03 -24.59
C SER A 33 -1.40 -40.71 -25.30
N ASP A 34 -1.89 -39.71 -24.57
CA ASP A 34 -2.23 -38.39 -25.12
C ASP A 34 -0.98 -37.63 -25.56
N ALA A 35 0.12 -37.74 -24.81
CA ALA A 35 1.43 -37.19 -25.18
C ALA A 35 1.91 -37.74 -26.53
N GLN A 36 1.81 -39.06 -26.72
CA GLN A 36 2.16 -39.72 -27.97
C GLN A 36 1.25 -39.28 -29.11
N THR A 37 -0.06 -39.24 -28.87
CA THR A 37 -1.06 -38.84 -29.87
C THR A 37 -0.83 -37.41 -30.35
N THR A 38 -0.57 -36.47 -29.42
CA THR A 38 -0.30 -35.07 -29.73
C THR A 38 0.95 -34.92 -30.60
N ARG A 39 2.06 -35.55 -30.21
CA ARG A 39 3.31 -35.54 -30.98
C ARG A 39 3.13 -36.15 -32.36
N ASP A 40 2.51 -37.32 -32.44
CA ASP A 40 2.33 -38.05 -33.69
C ASP A 40 1.40 -37.32 -34.65
N THR A 41 0.38 -36.63 -34.14
CA THR A 41 -0.53 -35.80 -34.96
C THR A 41 0.21 -34.69 -35.70
N ILE A 42 1.24 -34.09 -35.09
CA ILE A 42 2.04 -33.02 -35.73
C ILE A 42 3.14 -33.60 -36.61
N THR A 43 3.92 -34.55 -36.08
CA THR A 43 5.11 -35.09 -36.75
C THR A 43 4.80 -35.98 -37.96
N ARG A 44 3.58 -36.51 -38.08
CA ARG A 44 3.16 -37.34 -39.23
C ARG A 44 2.54 -36.55 -40.37
N LEU A 45 2.36 -35.24 -40.24
CA LEU A 45 1.80 -34.41 -41.31
C LEU A 45 2.83 -34.23 -42.44
N ASP A 46 2.36 -34.38 -43.68
CA ASP A 46 3.17 -34.15 -44.87
C ASP A 46 3.19 -32.66 -45.24
N TRP A 47 4.05 -31.92 -44.55
CA TRP A 47 4.37 -30.52 -44.81
C TRP A 47 5.88 -30.28 -44.65
N SER A 48 6.39 -29.09 -44.99
CA SER A 48 7.83 -28.78 -44.93
C SER A 48 8.11 -27.29 -44.67
N GLY A 49 9.36 -26.95 -44.33
CA GLY A 49 9.82 -25.58 -44.09
C GLY A 49 10.00 -25.22 -42.61
N GLY A 50 10.35 -23.96 -42.32
CA GLY A 50 10.65 -23.49 -40.95
C GLY A 50 9.47 -23.64 -39.98
N ALA A 51 8.24 -23.45 -40.46
CA ALA A 51 7.02 -23.64 -39.65
C ALA A 51 6.86 -25.09 -39.16
N LYS A 52 7.19 -26.08 -40.00
CA LYS A 52 7.23 -27.49 -39.58
C LYS A 52 8.23 -27.71 -38.46
N ASN A 53 9.47 -27.26 -38.65
CA ASN A 53 10.53 -27.48 -37.66
C ASN A 53 10.17 -26.89 -36.29
N ALA A 54 9.55 -25.70 -36.28
CA ALA A 54 9.05 -25.07 -35.05
C ALA A 54 7.93 -25.88 -34.39
N ALA A 55 6.95 -26.34 -35.17
CA ALA A 55 5.84 -27.15 -34.69
C ALA A 55 6.31 -28.52 -34.15
N GLU A 56 7.22 -29.21 -34.86
CA GLU A 56 7.81 -30.47 -34.40
C GLU A 56 8.61 -30.27 -33.11
N THR A 57 9.40 -29.19 -33.02
CA THR A 57 10.15 -28.85 -31.81
C THR A 57 9.22 -28.60 -30.63
N ARG A 58 8.10 -27.89 -30.84
CA ARG A 58 7.07 -27.70 -29.81
C ARG A 58 6.43 -29.03 -29.41
N ALA A 59 6.02 -29.85 -30.37
CA ALA A 59 5.41 -31.16 -30.13
C ALA A 59 6.33 -32.11 -29.35
N HIS A 60 7.64 -32.11 -29.64
CA HIS A 60 8.61 -32.86 -28.86
C HIS A 60 8.78 -32.36 -27.42
N ARG A 61 8.75 -31.03 -27.21
CA ARG A 61 8.80 -30.44 -25.86
C ARG A 61 7.56 -30.79 -25.05
N GLU A 62 6.37 -30.63 -25.62
CA GLU A 62 5.09 -30.98 -24.96
C GLU A 62 5.03 -32.47 -24.62
N HIS A 63 5.45 -33.35 -25.54
CA HIS A 63 5.57 -34.78 -25.25
C HIS A 63 6.51 -35.05 -24.06
N ALA A 64 7.68 -34.44 -24.03
CA ALA A 64 8.62 -34.62 -22.93
C ALA A 64 8.05 -34.15 -21.57
N GLN A 65 7.28 -33.06 -21.56
CA GLN A 65 6.61 -32.56 -20.35
C GLN A 65 5.48 -33.48 -19.89
N LEU A 66 4.58 -33.91 -20.78
CA LEU A 66 3.50 -34.83 -20.43
C LEU A 66 4.02 -36.20 -19.96
N MET A 67 5.12 -36.69 -20.53
CA MET A 67 5.77 -37.91 -20.04
C MET A 67 6.35 -37.75 -18.63
N ARG A 68 6.76 -36.54 -18.22
CA ARG A 68 7.15 -36.28 -16.83
C ARG A 68 5.94 -36.34 -15.90
N VAL A 69 4.80 -35.75 -16.30
CA VAL A 69 3.54 -35.83 -15.53
C VAL A 69 3.11 -37.28 -15.33
N SER A 70 3.13 -38.07 -16.41
CA SER A 70 2.86 -39.52 -16.36
C SER A 70 3.77 -40.24 -15.37
N ALA A 71 5.09 -39.99 -15.42
CA ALA A 71 6.04 -40.60 -14.50
C ALA A 71 5.81 -40.19 -13.03
N THR A 72 5.34 -38.96 -12.77
CA THR A 72 5.01 -38.51 -11.42
C THR A 72 3.73 -39.18 -10.89
N PHE A 73 2.70 -39.39 -11.73
CA PHE A 73 1.54 -40.20 -11.35
C PHE A 73 1.93 -41.63 -10.98
N THR A 74 2.82 -42.26 -11.75
CA THR A 74 3.38 -43.58 -11.40
C THR A 74 4.13 -43.53 -10.06
N SER A 75 4.96 -42.50 -9.84
CA SER A 75 5.70 -42.34 -8.58
C SER A 75 4.76 -42.20 -7.37
N LEU A 76 3.63 -41.49 -7.53
CA LEU A 76 2.61 -41.37 -6.49
C LEU A 76 1.90 -42.70 -6.24
N ALA A 77 1.56 -43.45 -7.30
CA ALA A 77 0.96 -44.78 -7.19
C ALA A 77 1.91 -45.77 -6.49
N ASP A 78 3.21 -45.72 -6.79
CA ASP A 78 4.24 -46.54 -6.15
C ASP A 78 4.39 -46.20 -4.67
N ALA A 79 4.39 -44.91 -4.30
CA ALA A 79 4.44 -44.47 -2.90
C ALA A 79 3.25 -45.01 -2.10
N ILE A 80 2.03 -44.94 -2.66
CA ILE A 80 0.81 -45.46 -2.03
C ILE A 80 0.86 -47.00 -1.94
N THR A 81 1.38 -47.68 -2.96
CA THR A 81 1.47 -49.15 -2.97
C THR A 81 2.48 -49.67 -1.95
N THR A 82 3.66 -49.02 -1.86
CA THR A 82 4.68 -49.33 -0.84
C THR A 82 4.13 -49.06 0.55
N GLY A 83 3.54 -47.88 0.79
CA GLY A 83 2.94 -47.53 2.07
C GLY A 83 1.83 -48.50 2.50
N HIS A 84 0.95 -48.89 1.57
CA HIS A 84 -0.07 -49.91 1.84
C HIS A 84 0.56 -51.23 2.30
N THR A 85 1.62 -51.68 1.63
CA THR A 85 2.29 -52.95 1.93
C THR A 85 2.94 -52.93 3.32
N ASP A 86 3.71 -51.89 3.61
CA ASP A 86 4.47 -51.79 4.86
C ASP A 86 3.54 -51.57 6.05
N LEU A 87 2.60 -50.61 5.95
CA LEU A 87 1.67 -50.29 7.03
C LEU A 87 0.72 -51.44 7.32
N SER A 88 0.19 -52.13 6.30
CA SER A 88 -0.70 -53.28 6.50
C SER A 88 0.03 -54.44 7.18
N SER A 89 1.28 -54.71 6.79
CA SER A 89 2.09 -55.76 7.41
C SER A 89 2.37 -55.47 8.88
N LEU A 90 2.87 -54.26 9.18
CA LEU A 90 3.23 -53.85 10.55
C LEU A 90 2.01 -53.76 11.47
N ALA A 91 0.89 -53.21 10.98
CA ALA A 91 -0.37 -53.23 11.72
C ALA A 91 -0.87 -54.66 11.96
N GLY A 92 -0.72 -55.55 10.98
CA GLY A 92 -1.04 -56.96 11.10
C GLY A 92 -0.24 -57.65 12.20
N ASP A 93 1.08 -57.45 12.22
CA ASP A 93 1.99 -58.02 13.22
C ASP A 93 1.66 -57.54 14.64
N LEU A 94 1.38 -56.24 14.80
CA LEU A 94 0.96 -55.66 16.08
C LEU A 94 -0.37 -56.26 16.57
N LYS A 95 -1.39 -56.32 15.71
CA LYS A 95 -2.73 -56.86 16.03
C LYS A 95 -2.65 -58.35 16.38
N LEU A 96 -1.95 -59.14 15.57
CA LEU A 96 -1.80 -60.57 15.76
C LEU A 96 -1.06 -60.88 17.07
N THR A 97 0.05 -60.18 17.31
CA THR A 97 0.89 -60.41 18.49
C THR A 97 0.22 -59.95 19.78
N ALA A 98 -0.49 -58.82 19.76
CA ALA A 98 -1.30 -58.38 20.89
C ALA A 98 -2.33 -59.47 21.28
N THR A 99 -3.07 -59.98 20.28
CA THR A 99 -4.07 -61.03 20.46
C THR A 99 -3.44 -62.32 20.99
N ALA A 100 -2.25 -62.70 20.49
CA ALA A 100 -1.53 -63.87 20.94
C ALA A 100 -1.08 -63.77 22.40
N TYR A 101 -0.63 -62.59 22.85
CA TYR A 101 -0.29 -62.37 24.25
C TYR A 101 -1.52 -62.38 25.15
N GLU A 102 -2.62 -61.75 24.72
CA GLU A 102 -3.89 -61.74 25.46
C GLU A 102 -4.48 -63.13 25.64
N ALA A 103 -4.31 -64.02 24.65
CA ALA A 103 -4.71 -65.42 24.76
C ALA A 103 -3.85 -66.25 25.74
N ASN A 104 -2.71 -65.73 26.21
CA ASN A 104 -1.75 -66.41 27.09
C ASN A 104 -1.65 -65.75 28.49
N ASP A 105 -2.76 -65.16 28.96
CA ASP A 105 -2.87 -64.47 30.25
C ASP A 105 -1.91 -63.27 30.41
N TYR A 106 -1.61 -62.55 29.33
CA TYR A 106 -1.00 -61.22 29.39
C TYR A 106 -2.02 -60.13 29.08
N SER A 107 -1.77 -58.90 29.52
CA SER A 107 -2.51 -57.73 29.07
C SER A 107 -1.59 -56.78 28.29
N VAL A 108 -2.09 -56.25 27.18
CA VAL A 108 -1.36 -55.29 26.33
C VAL A 108 -2.01 -53.93 26.43
N ALA A 109 -1.30 -52.97 27.05
CA ALA A 109 -1.77 -51.61 27.22
C ALA A 109 -1.72 -50.81 25.91
N ASP A 110 -2.35 -49.62 25.92
CA ASP A 110 -2.48 -48.77 24.73
C ASP A 110 -1.12 -48.23 24.22
N ASN A 111 -0.12 -48.15 25.10
CA ASN A 111 1.25 -47.79 24.76
C ASN A 111 2.13 -49.02 24.41
N TRP A 112 1.51 -50.16 24.06
CA TRP A 112 2.19 -51.42 23.72
C TRP A 112 2.94 -52.11 24.86
N LYS A 113 2.78 -51.65 26.11
CA LYS A 113 3.34 -52.34 27.27
C LYS A 113 2.60 -53.64 27.55
N VAL A 114 3.35 -54.74 27.61
CA VAL A 114 2.83 -56.06 27.96
C VAL A 114 3.06 -56.31 29.45
N THR A 115 2.00 -56.69 30.17
CA THR A 115 2.09 -57.05 31.59
C THR A 115 1.48 -58.42 31.83
N ASP A 116 2.09 -59.20 32.71
CA ASP A 116 1.56 -60.50 33.08
C ASP A 116 0.29 -60.33 33.91
N SER A 117 -0.79 -60.99 33.46
CA SER A 117 -2.09 -60.99 34.14
C SER A 117 -2.44 -62.36 34.74
N TYR A 118 -1.48 -63.29 34.78
CA TYR A 118 -1.65 -64.59 35.43
C TYR A 118 -1.99 -64.44 36.92
N ASN A 119 -3.00 -65.18 37.39
CA ASN A 119 -3.48 -65.10 38.77
C ASN A 119 -2.58 -65.90 39.72
N TYR A 120 -1.42 -65.33 40.07
CA TYR A 120 -0.47 -65.94 40.99
C TYR A 120 -1.07 -66.19 42.37
N ALA A 121 -1.92 -65.30 42.89
CA ALA A 121 -2.54 -65.50 44.20
C ALA A 121 -3.39 -66.78 44.26
N LEU A 122 -4.14 -67.07 43.21
CA LEU A 122 -4.88 -68.33 43.09
C LEU A 122 -3.92 -69.52 42.99
N ALA A 123 -2.88 -69.43 42.15
CA ALA A 123 -1.89 -70.50 41.98
C ALA A 123 -1.10 -70.78 43.27
N GLU A 124 -0.68 -69.75 44.01
CA GLU A 124 0.00 -69.83 45.31
C GLU A 124 -0.91 -70.48 46.36
N SER A 125 -2.21 -70.13 46.37
CA SER A 125 -3.19 -70.75 47.28
C SER A 125 -3.39 -72.25 47.00
N ALA A 126 -3.32 -72.66 45.74
CA ALA A 126 -3.44 -74.07 45.34
C ALA A 126 -2.18 -74.89 45.67
N ALA A 127 -1.01 -74.24 45.69
CA ALA A 127 0.29 -74.85 46.00
C ALA A 127 0.66 -74.83 47.50
N ALA A 128 -0.24 -74.38 48.38
CA ALA A 128 0.07 -74.18 49.80
C ALA A 128 0.51 -75.48 50.51
N GLY A 129 1.73 -75.49 51.06
CA GLY A 129 2.32 -76.63 51.75
C GLY A 129 3.18 -77.55 50.87
N ASP A 130 3.33 -77.24 49.57
CA ASP A 130 4.22 -77.93 48.63
C ASP A 130 5.35 -76.98 48.16
N ASP A 131 6.52 -77.10 48.80
CA ASP A 131 7.69 -76.26 48.52
C ASP A 131 8.20 -76.39 47.07
N GLU A 132 7.99 -77.55 46.42
CA GLU A 132 8.40 -77.78 45.03
C GLU A 132 7.50 -77.01 44.06
N GLN A 133 6.18 -77.05 44.28
CA GLN A 133 5.22 -76.27 43.48
C GLN A 133 5.38 -74.76 43.69
N LEU A 134 5.65 -74.32 44.92
CA LEU A 134 5.93 -72.90 45.20
C LEU A 134 7.21 -72.43 44.49
N THR A 135 8.27 -73.25 44.46
CA THR A 135 9.52 -72.96 43.73
C THR A 135 9.30 -72.92 42.21
N ALA A 136 8.49 -73.84 41.68
CA ALA A 136 8.11 -73.86 40.27
C ALA A 136 7.30 -72.61 39.88
N LEU A 137 6.43 -72.13 40.77
CA LEU A 137 5.63 -70.92 40.56
C LEU A 137 6.48 -69.65 40.56
N GLU A 138 7.48 -69.53 41.45
CA GLU A 138 8.47 -68.45 41.40
C GLU A 138 9.27 -68.47 40.10
N THR A 139 9.64 -69.65 39.61
CA THR A 139 10.32 -69.82 38.31
C THR A 139 9.42 -69.40 37.15
N LEU A 140 8.14 -69.77 37.19
CA LEU A 140 7.14 -69.35 36.20
C LEU A 140 6.97 -67.83 36.21
N LYS A 141 6.87 -67.22 37.40
CA LYS A 141 6.75 -65.76 37.59
C LYS A 141 7.93 -65.00 36.99
N ALA A 142 9.15 -65.44 37.28
CA ALA A 142 10.36 -64.86 36.69
C ALA A 142 10.41 -65.04 35.15
N THR A 143 10.00 -66.22 34.65
CA THR A 143 9.97 -66.51 33.21
C THR A 143 8.96 -65.64 32.48
N ARG A 144 7.74 -65.54 33.02
CA ARG A 144 6.65 -64.75 32.43
C ARG A 144 6.93 -63.26 32.50
N ALA A 145 7.58 -62.78 33.56
CA ALA A 145 8.07 -61.40 33.64
C ALA A 145 9.07 -61.07 32.52
N ARG A 146 10.04 -61.96 32.24
CA ARG A 146 11.00 -61.79 31.14
C ARG A 146 10.33 -61.84 29.76
N ILE A 147 9.31 -62.69 29.59
CA ILE A 147 8.50 -62.72 28.35
C ILE A 147 7.78 -61.39 28.16
N ALA A 148 7.15 -60.85 29.19
CA ALA A 148 6.46 -59.55 29.13
C ALA A 148 7.42 -58.38 28.80
N GLU A 149 8.63 -58.39 29.35
CA GLU A 149 9.68 -57.40 29.04
C GLU A 149 10.11 -57.48 27.57
N ASN A 150 10.45 -58.67 27.08
CA ASN A 150 10.84 -58.88 25.68
C ASN A 150 9.69 -58.55 24.72
N ALA A 151 8.46 -58.91 25.08
CA ALA A 151 7.25 -58.60 24.32
C ALA A 151 7.06 -57.09 24.21
N THR A 152 7.19 -56.36 25.32
CA THR A 152 7.10 -54.89 25.34
C THR A 152 8.13 -54.27 24.40
N LEU A 153 9.40 -54.69 24.50
CA LEU A 153 10.47 -54.18 23.63
C LEU A 153 10.20 -54.45 22.14
N TRP A 154 9.69 -55.64 21.81
CA TRP A 154 9.34 -55.99 20.44
C TRP A 154 8.17 -55.16 19.94
N MET A 155 7.07 -55.07 20.70
CA MET A 155 5.87 -54.34 20.27
C MET A 155 6.15 -52.84 20.12
N GLU A 156 6.88 -52.23 21.06
CA GLU A 156 7.30 -50.83 20.95
C GLU A 156 8.24 -50.57 19.76
N ARG A 157 9.05 -51.57 19.37
CA ARG A 157 9.89 -51.46 18.18
C ARG A 157 9.04 -51.50 16.91
N VAL A 158 8.13 -52.47 16.78
CA VAL A 158 7.25 -52.56 15.60
C VAL A 158 6.35 -51.32 15.49
N ALA A 159 5.90 -50.76 16.61
CA ALA A 159 5.15 -49.50 16.61
C ALA A 159 5.99 -48.30 16.12
N ARG A 160 7.29 -48.25 16.45
CA ARG A 160 8.22 -47.25 15.90
C ARG A 160 8.51 -47.46 14.42
N ASP A 161 8.67 -48.71 14.01
CA ASP A 161 8.87 -49.06 12.60
C ASP A 161 7.62 -48.67 11.78
N PHE A 162 6.41 -48.84 12.35
CA PHE A 162 5.15 -48.35 11.78
C PHE A 162 5.13 -46.83 11.63
N ASP A 163 5.47 -46.08 12.68
CA ASP A 163 5.50 -44.61 12.67
C ASP A 163 6.47 -44.06 11.61
N THR A 164 7.61 -44.73 11.45
CA THR A 164 8.60 -44.41 10.42
C THR A 164 8.04 -44.65 9.02
N ALA A 165 7.42 -45.81 8.78
CA ALA A 165 6.80 -46.13 7.50
C ALA A 165 5.66 -45.17 7.13
N ASP A 166 4.86 -44.74 8.10
CA ASP A 166 3.78 -43.77 7.88
C ASP A 166 4.34 -42.40 7.50
N THR A 167 5.35 -41.93 8.23
CA THR A 167 6.04 -40.66 7.97
C THR A 167 6.69 -40.65 6.58
N ASP A 168 7.39 -41.73 6.23
CA ASP A 168 8.06 -41.87 4.93
C ASP A 168 7.03 -41.92 3.78
N THR A 169 5.93 -42.64 3.96
CA THR A 169 4.82 -42.69 2.99
C THR A 169 4.21 -41.31 2.79
N ALA A 170 3.92 -40.59 3.87
CA ALA A 170 3.35 -39.25 3.81
C ALA A 170 4.32 -38.24 3.17
N ALA A 171 5.64 -38.38 3.40
CA ALA A 171 6.66 -37.56 2.77
C ALA A 171 6.74 -37.83 1.25
N ALA A 172 6.72 -39.10 0.84
CA ALA A 172 6.73 -39.49 -0.57
C ALA A 172 5.50 -38.99 -1.33
N ILE A 173 4.30 -39.11 -0.75
CA ILE A 173 3.05 -38.58 -1.33
C ILE A 173 3.13 -37.06 -1.50
N ARG A 174 3.55 -36.32 -0.45
CA ARG A 174 3.70 -34.86 -0.52
C ARG A 174 4.74 -34.44 -1.56
N GLY A 175 5.86 -35.16 -1.65
CA GLY A 175 6.89 -34.91 -2.65
C GLY A 175 6.37 -35.09 -4.08
N ALA A 176 5.64 -36.18 -4.36
CA ALA A 176 5.05 -36.42 -5.66
C ALA A 176 3.99 -35.38 -6.03
N ASN A 177 3.11 -34.99 -5.09
CA ASN A 177 2.12 -33.93 -5.30
C ASN A 177 2.79 -32.59 -5.59
N GLY A 178 3.83 -32.21 -4.85
CA GLY A 178 4.57 -30.97 -5.10
C GLY A 178 5.21 -30.93 -6.50
N VAL A 179 5.63 -32.08 -7.04
CA VAL A 179 6.11 -32.17 -8.43
C VAL A 179 4.96 -32.07 -9.43
N LEU A 180 3.80 -32.69 -9.17
CA LEU A 180 2.61 -32.55 -10.02
C LEU A 180 2.16 -31.10 -10.11
N ASP A 181 2.11 -30.37 -8.99
CA ASP A 181 1.72 -28.96 -8.94
C ASP A 181 2.64 -28.10 -9.82
N GLN A 182 3.94 -28.38 -9.81
CA GLN A 182 4.92 -27.68 -10.66
C GLN A 182 4.77 -28.02 -12.15
N LEU A 183 4.47 -29.28 -12.47
CA LEU A 183 4.36 -29.73 -13.86
C LEU A 183 3.00 -29.43 -14.50
N THR A 184 1.96 -29.25 -13.68
CA THR A 184 0.57 -29.02 -14.11
C THR A 184 -0.02 -27.78 -13.43
N PRO A 185 0.60 -26.59 -13.57
CA PRO A 185 0.02 -25.40 -13.00
C PRO A 185 -1.39 -25.20 -13.60
N PRO A 186 -2.36 -24.65 -12.86
CA PRO A 186 -3.74 -24.45 -13.35
C PRO A 186 -3.81 -23.73 -14.71
N ALA A 187 -2.86 -22.85 -14.99
CA ALA A 187 -2.74 -22.14 -16.25
C ALA A 187 -2.30 -22.99 -17.46
N ALA A 188 -1.70 -24.17 -17.25
CA ALA A 188 -1.18 -25.03 -18.34
C ALA A 188 -2.29 -25.62 -19.23
N GLY A 189 -3.52 -25.74 -18.72
CA GLY A 189 -4.69 -26.17 -19.50
C GLY A 189 -5.37 -25.04 -20.27
N LEU A 190 -4.94 -23.79 -20.09
CA LEU A 190 -5.57 -22.63 -20.73
C LEU A 190 -5.19 -22.55 -22.20
N SER A 191 -6.20 -22.32 -23.04
CA SER A 191 -6.03 -22.17 -24.49
C SER A 191 -7.12 -21.31 -25.10
N ALA A 192 -6.83 -20.71 -26.26
CA ALA A 192 -7.82 -20.00 -27.06
C ALA A 192 -9.08 -20.84 -27.35
N GLY A 193 -8.93 -22.15 -27.60
CA GLY A 193 -10.06 -23.06 -27.84
C GLY A 193 -10.96 -23.25 -26.61
N GLY A 194 -10.39 -23.21 -25.40
CA GLY A 194 -11.15 -23.20 -24.15
C GLY A 194 -12.00 -21.93 -24.00
N ALA A 195 -11.39 -20.77 -24.26
CA ALA A 195 -12.08 -19.48 -24.24
C ALA A 195 -13.20 -19.40 -25.29
N ALA A 196 -12.96 -19.89 -26.51
CA ALA A 196 -13.98 -19.92 -27.56
C ALA A 196 -15.24 -20.73 -27.17
N LYS A 197 -15.09 -21.83 -26.43
CA LYS A 197 -16.23 -22.61 -25.91
C LYS A 197 -17.01 -21.86 -24.83
N ILE A 198 -16.33 -21.04 -24.02
CA ILE A 198 -17.00 -20.18 -23.03
C ILE A 198 -17.85 -19.12 -23.75
N LEU A 199 -17.29 -18.49 -24.78
CA LEU A 199 -18.00 -17.51 -25.62
C LEU A 199 -19.24 -18.14 -26.30
N ASP A 200 -19.10 -19.31 -26.93
CA ASP A 200 -20.22 -20.03 -27.56
C ASP A 200 -21.32 -20.41 -26.55
N ASN A 201 -20.95 -20.70 -25.30
CA ASN A 201 -21.92 -20.93 -24.24
C ASN A 201 -22.67 -19.66 -23.88
N TRP A 202 -21.97 -18.53 -23.69
CA TRP A 202 -22.60 -17.25 -23.38
C TRP A 202 -23.49 -16.72 -24.51
N GLU A 203 -23.04 -16.77 -25.77
CA GLU A 203 -23.86 -16.42 -26.94
C GLU A 203 -25.14 -17.28 -27.02
N GLY A 204 -25.03 -18.56 -26.67
CA GLY A 204 -26.16 -19.48 -26.60
C GLY A 204 -27.03 -19.35 -25.34
N GLY A 205 -26.72 -18.42 -24.42
CA GLY A 205 -27.42 -18.25 -23.14
C GLY A 205 -27.28 -19.46 -22.19
N ARG A 206 -26.21 -20.25 -22.34
CA ARG A 206 -25.91 -21.44 -21.54
C ARG A 206 -24.97 -21.07 -20.38
N GLY A 207 -25.19 -21.69 -19.22
CA GLY A 207 -24.27 -21.59 -18.08
C GLY A 207 -22.93 -22.27 -18.35
N LEU A 208 -21.94 -21.97 -17.51
CA LEU A 208 -20.60 -22.56 -17.63
C LEU A 208 -20.50 -23.87 -16.85
N SER A 209 -19.75 -24.83 -17.40
CA SER A 209 -19.37 -26.04 -16.66
C SER A 209 -18.39 -25.71 -15.53
N GLN A 210 -18.24 -26.63 -14.57
CA GLN A 210 -17.27 -26.46 -13.49
C GLN A 210 -15.83 -26.32 -14.01
N GLU A 211 -15.46 -27.09 -15.03
CA GLU A 211 -14.14 -26.98 -15.70
C GLU A 211 -13.94 -25.61 -16.35
N GLN A 212 -14.98 -25.05 -16.98
CA GLN A 212 -14.93 -23.72 -17.59
C GLN A 212 -14.80 -22.62 -16.53
N MET A 213 -15.49 -22.76 -15.40
CA MET A 213 -15.32 -21.86 -14.25
C MET A 213 -13.91 -21.93 -13.67
N TYR A 214 -13.34 -23.14 -13.53
CA TYR A 214 -11.95 -23.29 -13.09
C TYR A 214 -10.95 -22.69 -14.08
N ALA A 215 -11.16 -22.87 -15.39
CA ALA A 215 -10.30 -22.27 -16.41
C ALA A 215 -10.36 -20.73 -16.35
N LEU A 216 -11.57 -20.15 -16.22
CA LEU A 216 -11.73 -18.71 -16.08
C LEU A 216 -11.09 -18.20 -14.79
N ALA A 217 -11.20 -18.94 -13.69
CA ALA A 217 -10.57 -18.62 -12.42
C ALA A 217 -9.04 -18.69 -12.48
N ALA A 218 -8.49 -19.72 -13.13
CA ALA A 218 -7.05 -19.83 -13.33
C ALA A 218 -6.50 -18.72 -14.24
N ALA A 219 -7.28 -18.31 -15.25
CA ALA A 219 -6.88 -17.25 -16.15
C ALA A 219 -6.88 -15.87 -15.49
N GLY A 220 -7.86 -15.59 -14.63
CA GLY A 220 -8.02 -14.32 -13.91
C GLY A 220 -7.18 -14.20 -12.64
N ASN A 221 -6.06 -14.90 -12.51
CA ASN A 221 -5.20 -14.84 -11.32
C ASN A 221 -3.72 -14.75 -11.69
N LEU A 222 -2.94 -14.14 -10.80
CA LEU A 222 -1.48 -14.12 -10.80
C LEU A 222 -0.97 -14.86 -9.55
N THR A 223 0.25 -15.42 -9.62
CA THR A 223 0.86 -16.02 -8.43
C THR A 223 1.23 -14.95 -7.40
N PRO A 224 1.38 -15.30 -6.10
CA PRO A 224 1.81 -14.34 -5.08
C PRO A 224 3.13 -13.62 -5.44
N GLU A 225 4.08 -14.34 -6.04
CA GLU A 225 5.36 -13.79 -6.48
C GLU A 225 5.19 -12.80 -7.64
N GLN A 226 4.27 -13.08 -8.56
CA GLN A 226 3.93 -12.16 -9.65
C GLN A 226 3.23 -10.90 -9.10
N LEU A 227 2.30 -11.05 -8.17
CA LEU A 227 1.65 -9.90 -7.51
C LEU A 227 2.68 -9.03 -6.76
N GLN A 228 3.59 -9.66 -6.01
CA GLN A 228 4.66 -8.95 -5.31
C GLN A 228 5.58 -8.22 -6.30
N ALA A 229 5.92 -8.86 -7.43
CA ALA A 229 6.72 -8.22 -8.48
C ALA A 229 6.01 -6.98 -9.05
N LEU A 230 4.72 -7.07 -9.37
CA LEU A 230 3.94 -5.90 -9.81
C LEU A 230 3.93 -4.80 -8.75
N HIS A 231 3.71 -5.14 -7.48
CA HIS A 231 3.69 -4.18 -6.36
C HIS A 231 5.06 -3.52 -6.11
N ALA A 232 6.14 -4.16 -6.54
CA ALA A 232 7.49 -3.61 -6.55
C ALA A 232 7.83 -2.84 -7.85
N GLY A 233 6.88 -2.65 -8.77
CA GLY A 233 7.08 -1.96 -10.04
C GLY A 233 7.85 -2.78 -11.08
N LEU A 234 7.96 -4.10 -10.89
CA LEU A 234 8.68 -5.00 -11.79
C LEU A 234 7.72 -5.63 -12.82
N PRO A 235 8.19 -5.88 -14.06
CA PRO A 235 7.40 -6.57 -15.06
C PRO A 235 7.13 -8.02 -14.65
N VAL A 236 5.97 -8.54 -15.07
CA VAL A 236 5.53 -9.91 -14.84
C VAL A 236 5.40 -10.66 -16.15
N ASN A 237 6.00 -11.85 -16.19
CA ASN A 237 5.82 -12.80 -17.28
C ASN A 237 4.72 -13.81 -16.92
N ILE A 238 3.70 -13.94 -17.77
CA ILE A 238 2.64 -14.95 -17.66
C ILE A 238 2.77 -16.03 -18.75
N PRO A 239 2.28 -17.26 -18.53
CA PRO A 239 2.27 -18.29 -19.56
C PRO A 239 1.51 -17.87 -20.81
N GLN A 240 2.03 -18.20 -22.01
CA GLN A 240 1.36 -17.90 -23.29
C GLN A 240 -0.09 -18.41 -23.34
N GLY A 241 -0.37 -19.60 -22.80
CA GLY A 241 -1.71 -20.18 -22.80
C GLY A 241 -2.73 -19.35 -21.99
N GLN A 242 -2.28 -18.71 -20.90
CA GLN A 242 -3.09 -17.79 -20.11
C GLN A 242 -3.39 -16.50 -20.90
N TYR A 243 -2.36 -15.91 -21.51
CA TYR A 243 -2.52 -14.72 -22.35
C TYR A 243 -3.46 -14.99 -23.54
N ASP A 244 -3.24 -16.07 -24.28
CA ASP A 244 -4.06 -16.45 -25.44
C ASP A 244 -5.52 -16.72 -25.05
N PHE A 245 -5.75 -17.33 -23.87
CA PHE A 245 -7.09 -17.55 -23.34
C PHE A 245 -7.81 -16.23 -23.08
N LEU A 246 -7.20 -15.31 -22.30
CA LEU A 246 -7.81 -14.02 -21.96
C LEU A 246 -7.97 -13.13 -23.19
N ARG A 247 -6.96 -13.07 -24.06
CA ARG A 247 -7.04 -12.33 -25.33
C ARG A 247 -8.16 -12.84 -26.22
N THR A 248 -8.32 -14.17 -26.35
CA THR A 248 -9.42 -14.74 -27.14
C THR A 248 -10.77 -14.40 -26.52
N LEU A 249 -10.88 -14.49 -25.19
CA LEU A 249 -12.09 -14.12 -24.47
C LEU A 249 -12.49 -12.67 -24.72
N PHE A 250 -11.56 -11.72 -24.61
CA PHE A 250 -11.83 -10.29 -24.80
C PHE A 250 -12.05 -9.90 -26.25
N ARG A 251 -11.35 -10.52 -27.20
CA ARG A 251 -11.64 -10.35 -28.63
C ARG A 251 -13.02 -10.89 -29.01
N GLY A 252 -13.48 -11.95 -28.34
CA GLY A 252 -14.86 -12.44 -28.51
C GLY A 252 -15.93 -11.48 -28.00
N MET A 253 -15.56 -10.51 -27.15
CA MET A 253 -16.46 -9.45 -26.67
C MET A 253 -16.39 -8.20 -27.54
N ASP A 254 -15.55 -8.16 -28.59
CA ASP A 254 -15.52 -7.04 -29.52
C ASP A 254 -16.90 -6.87 -30.18
N GLY A 255 -17.46 -5.66 -30.09
CA GLY A 255 -18.79 -5.33 -30.57
C GLY A 255 -19.91 -5.44 -29.52
N MET A 256 -19.67 -6.09 -28.37
CA MET A 256 -20.61 -6.09 -27.24
C MET A 256 -20.55 -4.73 -26.51
N SER A 257 -21.69 -4.18 -26.13
CA SER A 257 -21.78 -3.04 -25.21
C SER A 257 -21.25 -3.40 -23.82
N VAL A 258 -20.88 -2.39 -23.03
CA VAL A 258 -20.44 -2.62 -21.63
C VAL A 258 -21.54 -3.29 -20.81
N ASP A 259 -22.81 -2.94 -21.07
CA ASP A 259 -23.98 -3.60 -20.49
C ASP A 259 -24.01 -5.11 -20.76
N GLU A 260 -23.83 -5.49 -22.02
CA GLU A 260 -23.81 -6.90 -22.43
C GLU A 260 -22.66 -7.64 -21.77
N ILE A 261 -21.48 -7.04 -21.72
CA ILE A 261 -20.29 -7.61 -21.06
C ILE A 261 -20.54 -7.80 -19.56
N ALA A 262 -21.06 -6.78 -18.87
CA ALA A 262 -21.37 -6.85 -17.44
C ALA A 262 -22.51 -7.87 -17.13
N GLY A 263 -23.36 -8.13 -18.12
CA GLY A 263 -24.43 -9.13 -18.08
C GLY A 263 -23.98 -10.57 -18.39
N LEU A 264 -22.74 -10.80 -18.83
CA LEU A 264 -22.24 -12.15 -19.12
C LEU A 264 -22.27 -13.03 -17.87
N GLY A 265 -22.76 -14.25 -18.03
CA GLY A 265 -22.87 -15.22 -16.93
C GLY A 265 -23.99 -14.91 -15.91
N ALA A 266 -24.86 -13.92 -16.14
CA ALA A 266 -25.92 -13.53 -15.21
C ALA A 266 -27.02 -14.59 -14.96
N THR A 267 -26.93 -15.79 -15.54
CA THR A 267 -27.87 -16.88 -15.28
C THR A 267 -27.53 -17.58 -13.95
N GLY A 268 -28.32 -17.35 -12.91
CA GLY A 268 -28.24 -18.08 -11.64
C GLY A 268 -27.07 -17.67 -10.72
N GLU A 269 -26.59 -18.60 -9.89
CA GLU A 269 -25.59 -18.35 -8.84
C GLU A 269 -24.18 -18.01 -9.39
N GLN A 270 -23.90 -18.29 -10.66
CA GLN A 270 -22.57 -18.10 -11.28
C GLN A 270 -22.25 -16.64 -11.63
N GLY A 271 -23.25 -15.76 -11.73
CA GLY A 271 -23.07 -14.41 -12.28
C GLY A 271 -22.11 -13.52 -11.50
N ALA A 272 -22.10 -13.62 -10.17
CA ALA A 272 -21.15 -12.86 -9.34
C ALA A 272 -19.70 -13.33 -9.57
N ALA A 273 -19.49 -14.63 -9.67
CA ALA A 273 -18.16 -15.21 -9.92
C ALA A 273 -17.66 -14.84 -11.33
N VAL A 274 -18.52 -14.88 -12.35
CA VAL A 274 -18.13 -14.48 -13.72
C VAL A 274 -17.73 -13.01 -13.77
N ARG A 275 -18.49 -12.11 -13.13
CA ARG A 275 -18.13 -10.67 -13.08
C ARG A 275 -16.77 -10.43 -12.41
N ASN A 276 -16.53 -11.07 -11.26
CA ASN A 276 -15.25 -10.99 -10.57
C ASN A 276 -14.09 -11.45 -11.47
N LEU A 277 -14.24 -12.60 -12.14
CA LEU A 277 -13.18 -13.14 -12.99
C LEU A 277 -12.96 -12.34 -14.28
N LEU A 278 -14.02 -11.77 -14.86
CA LEU A 278 -13.90 -10.84 -15.99
C LEU A 278 -13.16 -9.57 -15.57
N SER A 279 -13.51 -9.00 -14.42
CA SER A 279 -12.80 -7.85 -13.85
C SER A 279 -11.32 -8.16 -13.65
N ASN A 280 -10.98 -9.29 -13.02
CA ASN A 280 -9.59 -9.68 -12.80
C ASN A 280 -8.83 -9.85 -14.12
N GLY A 281 -9.44 -10.52 -15.10
CA GLY A 281 -8.85 -10.66 -16.42
C GLY A 281 -8.60 -9.32 -17.10
N MET A 282 -9.53 -8.36 -16.99
CA MET A 282 -9.36 -7.01 -17.55
C MET A 282 -8.23 -6.25 -16.86
N GLN A 283 -8.11 -6.36 -15.53
CA GLN A 283 -7.00 -5.76 -14.78
C GLN A 283 -5.65 -6.35 -15.20
N ILE A 284 -5.55 -7.68 -15.34
CA ILE A 284 -4.33 -8.35 -15.82
C ILE A 284 -3.98 -7.92 -17.25
N MET A 285 -4.95 -7.98 -18.18
CA MET A 285 -4.68 -7.75 -19.60
C MET A 285 -4.57 -6.27 -19.97
N SER A 286 -5.05 -5.34 -19.13
CA SER A 286 -4.82 -3.91 -19.32
C SER A 286 -3.50 -3.43 -18.72
N ASN A 287 -2.75 -4.30 -18.05
CA ASN A 287 -1.48 -3.94 -17.44
C ASN A 287 -0.31 -4.07 -18.44
N PRO A 288 0.34 -2.98 -18.87
CA PRO A 288 1.47 -3.03 -19.80
C PRO A 288 2.72 -3.73 -19.23
N SER A 289 2.83 -3.85 -17.89
CA SER A 289 3.91 -4.58 -17.23
C SER A 289 3.70 -6.10 -17.25
N VAL A 290 2.53 -6.58 -17.66
CA VAL A 290 2.25 -8.01 -17.85
C VAL A 290 2.56 -8.39 -19.30
N SER A 291 3.43 -9.37 -19.48
CA SER A 291 3.89 -9.84 -20.79
C SER A 291 4.11 -11.35 -20.85
N THR A 292 4.47 -11.84 -22.02
CA THR A 292 4.85 -13.23 -22.28
C THR A 292 6.27 -13.30 -22.86
N ASP A 293 6.92 -14.46 -22.76
CA ASP A 293 8.20 -14.72 -23.43
C ASP A 293 8.11 -14.63 -24.97
N ALA A 294 6.91 -14.66 -25.54
CA ALA A 294 6.68 -14.47 -26.97
C ALA A 294 6.68 -12.99 -27.40
N GLY A 295 6.73 -12.06 -26.44
CA GLY A 295 6.71 -10.62 -26.69
C GLY A 295 5.29 -10.02 -26.76
N ASP A 296 4.24 -10.81 -26.53
CA ASP A 296 2.91 -10.27 -26.30
C ASP A 296 2.86 -9.55 -24.94
N ALA A 297 2.17 -8.41 -24.87
CA ALA A 297 2.00 -7.62 -23.66
C ALA A 297 0.52 -7.24 -23.45
N GLY A 298 0.18 -6.90 -22.22
CA GLY A 298 -1.07 -6.25 -21.86
C GLY A 298 -1.09 -4.78 -22.28
N GLY A 299 -2.17 -4.09 -21.91
CA GLY A 299 -2.41 -2.68 -22.17
C GLY A 299 -3.81 -2.41 -22.73
N MET A 300 -4.16 -1.13 -22.89
CA MET A 300 -5.48 -0.66 -23.34
C MET A 300 -5.95 -1.36 -24.63
N ALA A 301 -5.05 -1.63 -25.57
CA ALA A 301 -5.37 -2.21 -26.88
C ALA A 301 -5.86 -3.67 -26.84
N VAL A 302 -5.69 -4.36 -25.70
CA VAL A 302 -6.09 -5.76 -25.53
C VAL A 302 -7.49 -5.89 -24.90
N LEU A 303 -8.03 -4.79 -24.37
CA LEU A 303 -9.40 -4.75 -23.84
C LEU A 303 -10.45 -4.87 -24.97
N PRO A 304 -11.69 -5.27 -24.65
CA PRO A 304 -12.79 -5.23 -25.61
C PRO A 304 -12.98 -3.83 -26.19
N THR A 305 -13.27 -3.74 -27.49
CA THR A 305 -13.29 -2.47 -28.24
C THR A 305 -14.18 -1.39 -27.63
N ASN A 306 -15.36 -1.75 -27.10
CA ASN A 306 -16.26 -0.78 -26.47
C ASN A 306 -15.80 -0.32 -25.08
N VAL A 307 -15.03 -1.15 -24.36
CA VAL A 307 -14.37 -0.77 -23.09
C VAL A 307 -13.20 0.18 -23.41
N ALA A 308 -12.34 -0.18 -24.36
CA ALA A 308 -11.22 0.67 -24.76
C ALA A 308 -11.68 2.04 -25.27
N SER A 309 -12.70 2.10 -26.14
CA SER A 309 -13.25 3.38 -26.64
C SER A 309 -13.87 4.21 -25.51
N LEU A 310 -14.58 3.60 -24.56
CA LEU A 310 -15.17 4.30 -23.43
C LEU A 310 -14.11 5.02 -22.58
N LEU A 311 -12.92 4.43 -22.47
CA LEU A 311 -11.82 4.95 -21.67
C LEU A 311 -10.91 5.91 -22.45
N THR A 312 -10.88 5.81 -23.77
CA THR A 312 -9.94 6.58 -24.61
C THR A 312 -10.57 7.74 -25.40
N GLU A 313 -11.88 7.68 -25.67
CA GLU A 313 -12.59 8.73 -26.39
C GLU A 313 -13.09 9.83 -25.44
N LYS A 314 -13.40 11.00 -25.99
CA LYS A 314 -14.03 12.10 -25.23
C LYS A 314 -15.53 11.80 -25.08
N LEU A 315 -15.99 11.63 -23.84
CA LEU A 315 -17.41 11.32 -23.59
C LEU A 315 -18.30 12.56 -23.60
N HIS A 316 -17.75 13.75 -23.36
CA HIS A 316 -18.49 15.00 -23.46
C HIS A 316 -18.64 15.45 -24.92
N THR A 317 -19.89 15.54 -25.40
CA THR A 317 -20.21 15.81 -26.82
C THR A 317 -20.81 17.20 -27.08
N GLY A 318 -20.91 18.06 -26.07
CA GLY A 318 -21.49 19.40 -26.15
C GLY A 318 -22.59 19.60 -25.11
N THR A 319 -23.66 20.31 -25.46
CA THR A 319 -24.81 20.54 -24.56
C THR A 319 -26.10 19.93 -25.09
N ALA A 320 -27.00 19.57 -24.19
CA ALA A 320 -28.34 19.07 -24.51
C ALA A 320 -29.39 19.80 -23.66
N LYS A 321 -30.56 20.04 -24.27
CA LYS A 321 -31.70 20.64 -23.57
C LYS A 321 -32.45 19.57 -22.80
N LYS A 322 -32.48 19.71 -21.47
CA LYS A 322 -33.25 18.82 -20.58
C LYS A 322 -34.24 19.64 -19.76
N ARG A 323 -35.38 19.01 -19.45
CA ARG A 323 -36.36 19.59 -18.54
C ARG A 323 -35.88 19.33 -17.12
N ASP A 324 -35.66 20.40 -16.37
CA ASP A 324 -35.48 20.27 -14.93
C ASP A 324 -36.86 20.03 -14.31
N TYR A 325 -37.05 18.85 -13.72
CA TYR A 325 -38.33 18.47 -13.13
C TYR A 325 -38.68 19.33 -11.92
N ASP A 326 -37.69 19.85 -11.20
CA ASP A 326 -37.90 20.71 -10.02
C ASP A 326 -38.42 22.10 -10.42
N ASN A 327 -38.00 22.60 -11.58
CA ASN A 327 -38.27 23.98 -12.01
C ASN A 327 -39.25 24.11 -13.19
N HIS A 328 -39.67 22.99 -13.80
CA HIS A 328 -40.53 22.93 -15.00
C HIS A 328 -40.04 23.75 -16.21
N THR A 329 -38.78 24.20 -16.17
CA THR A 329 -38.09 24.93 -17.24
C THR A 329 -37.03 24.06 -17.91
N THR A 330 -36.78 24.32 -19.18
CA THR A 330 -35.74 23.64 -19.95
C THR A 330 -34.45 24.44 -19.85
N PHE A 331 -33.38 23.79 -19.38
CA PHE A 331 -32.04 24.35 -19.35
C PHE A 331 -31.10 23.54 -20.26
N GLU A 332 -30.01 24.16 -20.68
CA GLU A 332 -28.93 23.48 -21.39
C GLU A 332 -27.95 22.90 -20.37
N TYR A 333 -27.73 21.59 -20.45
CA TYR A 333 -26.79 20.86 -19.61
C TYR A 333 -25.69 20.24 -20.48
N PRO A 334 -24.47 20.13 -19.97
CA PRO A 334 -23.41 19.34 -20.59
C PRO A 334 -23.86 17.92 -20.89
N HIS A 335 -23.58 17.42 -22.09
CA HIS A 335 -24.08 16.15 -22.61
C HIS A 335 -22.99 15.08 -22.62
N VAL A 336 -23.21 14.00 -21.87
CA VAL A 336 -22.31 12.84 -21.74
C VAL A 336 -23.12 11.57 -22.01
N PRO A 337 -23.34 11.20 -23.28
CA PRO A 337 -24.29 10.12 -23.65
C PRO A 337 -23.92 8.74 -23.10
N ARG A 338 -22.63 8.45 -22.91
CA ARG A 338 -22.14 7.13 -22.45
C ARG A 338 -21.87 7.07 -20.94
N ILE A 339 -22.43 7.97 -20.14
CA ILE A 339 -22.23 7.96 -18.68
C ILE A 339 -22.72 6.66 -18.01
N ASP A 340 -23.84 6.11 -18.49
CA ASP A 340 -24.40 4.85 -17.95
C ASP A 340 -23.48 3.65 -18.26
N GLU A 341 -22.79 3.66 -19.41
CA GLU A 341 -21.79 2.64 -19.74
C GLU A 341 -20.55 2.77 -18.84
N PHE A 342 -20.13 4.01 -18.55
CA PHE A 342 -19.02 4.28 -17.63
C PHE A 342 -19.33 3.79 -16.21
N GLU A 343 -20.53 4.09 -15.69
CA GLU A 343 -20.95 3.60 -14.38
C GLU A 343 -20.99 2.06 -14.31
N LYS A 344 -21.46 1.39 -15.37
CA LYS A 344 -21.49 -0.08 -15.41
C LYS A 344 -20.12 -0.70 -15.53
N LEU A 345 -19.19 -0.06 -16.24
CA LEU A 345 -17.79 -0.50 -16.25
C LEU A 345 -17.19 -0.41 -14.85
N VAL A 346 -17.38 0.73 -14.17
CA VAL A 346 -16.94 0.91 -12.78
C VAL A 346 -17.54 -0.17 -11.88
N GLY A 347 -18.86 -0.41 -11.97
CA GLY A 347 -19.54 -1.45 -11.18
C GLY A 347 -19.10 -2.90 -11.51
N LEU A 348 -18.71 -3.19 -12.76
CA LEU A 348 -18.10 -4.46 -13.12
C LEU A 348 -16.74 -4.61 -12.43
N LEU A 349 -15.90 -3.57 -12.50
CA LEU A 349 -14.54 -3.61 -11.96
C LEU A 349 -14.49 -3.65 -10.44
N GLU A 350 -15.48 -3.07 -9.75
CA GLU A 350 -15.66 -3.20 -8.30
C GLU A 350 -15.75 -4.65 -7.82
N SER A 351 -16.17 -5.58 -8.70
CA SER A 351 -16.27 -6.99 -8.35
C SER A 351 -14.94 -7.73 -8.34
N GLY A 352 -13.86 -7.16 -8.90
CA GLY A 352 -12.53 -7.79 -8.99
C GLY A 352 -11.66 -7.66 -7.74
N ASP A 353 -10.51 -8.33 -7.77
CA ASP A 353 -9.49 -8.28 -6.73
C ASP A 353 -8.68 -6.97 -6.81
N PRO A 354 -8.68 -6.12 -5.76
CA PRO A 354 -7.87 -4.91 -5.72
C PRO A 354 -6.36 -5.16 -5.84
N ALA A 355 -5.84 -6.34 -5.47
CA ALA A 355 -4.42 -6.65 -5.55
C ALA A 355 -3.86 -6.66 -6.98
N LEU A 356 -4.72 -6.84 -7.99
CA LEU A 356 -4.36 -6.81 -9.41
C LEU A 356 -4.24 -5.40 -9.98
N ARG A 357 -4.64 -4.37 -9.23
CA ARG A 357 -4.66 -2.97 -9.65
C ARG A 357 -3.32 -2.30 -9.37
N MET A 358 -2.39 -2.47 -10.31
CA MET A 358 -1.06 -1.90 -10.18
C MET A 358 -0.47 -1.55 -11.53
N GLY A 359 -0.53 -0.28 -11.89
CA GLY A 359 -0.07 0.27 -13.17
C GLY A 359 -0.93 -0.11 -14.36
N THR A 360 -2.25 -0.27 -14.19
CA THR A 360 -3.15 -0.73 -15.24
C THR A 360 -3.64 0.43 -16.12
N ASP A 361 -3.75 0.19 -17.44
CA ASP A 361 -4.26 1.20 -18.36
C ASP A 361 -5.77 1.44 -18.18
N ILE A 362 -6.49 0.44 -17.65
CA ILE A 362 -7.93 0.58 -17.38
C ILE A 362 -8.17 1.60 -16.27
N ASP A 363 -7.37 1.56 -15.19
CA ASP A 363 -7.48 2.53 -14.10
C ASP A 363 -6.99 3.92 -14.52
N ARG A 364 -5.94 4.03 -15.35
CA ARG A 364 -5.53 5.30 -16.00
C ARG A 364 -6.67 5.92 -16.82
N GLY A 365 -7.34 5.09 -17.62
CA GLY A 365 -8.51 5.50 -18.40
C GLY A 365 -9.67 5.99 -17.50
N ILE A 366 -9.92 5.31 -16.39
CA ILE A 366 -10.99 5.70 -15.44
C ILE A 366 -10.69 7.05 -14.80
N LEU A 367 -9.45 7.30 -14.35
CA LEU A 367 -9.04 8.60 -13.80
C LEU A 367 -9.19 9.73 -14.83
N LYS A 368 -8.77 9.48 -16.07
CA LYS A 368 -8.94 10.41 -17.19
C LYS A 368 -10.42 10.70 -17.49
N GLN A 369 -11.28 9.69 -17.50
CA GLN A 369 -12.71 9.90 -17.75
C GLN A 369 -13.40 10.60 -16.58
N ALA A 370 -13.07 10.25 -15.34
CA ALA A 370 -13.62 10.91 -14.16
C ALA A 370 -13.31 12.42 -14.16
N SER A 371 -12.08 12.81 -14.51
CA SER A 371 -11.71 14.23 -14.62
C SER A 371 -12.42 14.94 -15.78
N GLU A 372 -12.55 14.33 -16.97
CA GLU A 372 -13.32 14.95 -18.08
C GLU A 372 -14.82 15.09 -17.74
N ILE A 373 -15.39 14.14 -17.02
CA ILE A 373 -16.78 14.21 -16.53
C ILE A 373 -16.90 15.30 -15.46
N ALA A 374 -15.95 15.41 -14.52
CA ALA A 374 -15.91 16.48 -13.52
C ALA A 374 -15.82 17.87 -14.18
N GLU A 375 -14.96 18.03 -15.21
CA GLU A 375 -14.86 19.25 -16.02
C GLU A 375 -16.21 19.62 -16.64
N ALA A 376 -16.89 18.64 -17.22
CA ALA A 376 -18.20 18.82 -17.83
C ALA A 376 -19.32 19.03 -16.80
N SER A 377 -19.13 18.67 -15.53
CA SER A 377 -20.20 18.60 -14.53
C SER A 377 -19.94 19.47 -13.31
N ARG A 378 -19.25 20.61 -13.45
CA ARG A 378 -18.94 21.53 -12.32
C ARG A 378 -20.14 21.93 -11.43
N SER A 379 -21.38 21.74 -11.89
CA SER A 379 -22.63 21.95 -11.12
C SER A 379 -23.26 20.68 -10.52
N GLY A 380 -22.61 19.52 -10.64
CA GLY A 380 -23.05 18.21 -10.16
C GLY A 380 -24.05 17.47 -11.05
N ARG A 381 -24.50 18.05 -12.17
CA ARG A 381 -25.53 17.45 -13.05
C ARG A 381 -25.16 17.51 -14.53
N ILE A 382 -25.47 16.42 -15.25
CA ILE A 382 -25.28 16.30 -16.70
C ILE A 382 -26.51 15.71 -17.40
N ALA A 383 -26.57 15.88 -18.71
CA ALA A 383 -27.50 15.18 -19.58
C ALA A 383 -26.89 13.87 -20.09
N GLY A 384 -27.38 12.72 -19.60
CA GLY A 384 -27.08 11.40 -20.17
C GLY A 384 -27.88 11.09 -21.45
N ALA A 385 -27.88 9.82 -21.86
CA ALA A 385 -28.70 9.34 -22.98
C ALA A 385 -30.21 9.31 -22.65
N GLY A 386 -30.57 9.05 -21.40
CA GLY A 386 -31.96 9.01 -20.91
C GLY A 386 -32.65 10.38 -20.83
N GLU A 387 -33.95 10.43 -20.50
CA GLU A 387 -34.70 11.69 -20.40
C GLU A 387 -34.36 12.51 -19.15
N GLU A 388 -33.86 11.87 -18.10
CA GLU A 388 -33.54 12.48 -16.81
C GLU A 388 -32.11 13.03 -16.76
N LEU A 389 -31.87 13.96 -15.83
CA LEU A 389 -30.52 14.42 -15.50
C LEU A 389 -29.82 13.37 -14.65
N THR A 390 -28.54 13.16 -14.93
CA THR A 390 -27.68 12.27 -14.14
C THR A 390 -26.94 13.11 -13.10
N ASP A 391 -27.01 12.70 -11.85
CA ASP A 391 -26.12 13.19 -10.79
C ASP A 391 -24.74 12.55 -10.97
N THR A 392 -23.72 13.37 -11.13
CA THR A 392 -22.36 12.88 -11.38
C THR A 392 -21.61 12.50 -10.11
N HIS A 393 -22.07 12.95 -8.95
CA HIS A 393 -21.31 12.86 -7.71
C HIS A 393 -21.02 11.41 -7.31
N ASP A 394 -22.04 10.56 -7.30
CA ASP A 394 -21.90 9.15 -6.92
C ASP A 394 -21.03 8.36 -7.91
N VAL A 395 -21.22 8.61 -9.21
CA VAL A 395 -20.46 7.93 -10.27
C VAL A 395 -18.98 8.32 -10.20
N LEU A 396 -18.68 9.61 -10.04
CA LEU A 396 -17.33 10.12 -9.92
C LEU A 396 -16.66 9.61 -8.64
N ASN A 397 -17.35 9.65 -7.50
CA ASN A 397 -16.82 9.13 -6.24
C ASN A 397 -16.45 7.65 -6.32
N ARG A 398 -17.32 6.82 -6.91
CA ARG A 398 -17.05 5.40 -7.09
C ARG A 398 -15.91 5.16 -8.07
N ALA A 399 -15.88 5.86 -9.20
CA ALA A 399 -14.82 5.75 -10.19
C ALA A 399 -13.44 6.10 -9.60
N LEU A 400 -13.34 7.21 -8.86
CA LEU A 400 -12.09 7.60 -8.21
C LEU A 400 -11.71 6.64 -7.08
N ALA A 401 -12.66 6.20 -6.26
CA ALA A 401 -12.37 5.26 -5.16
C ALA A 401 -11.87 3.91 -5.70
N LEU A 402 -12.46 3.45 -6.82
CA LEU A 402 -12.03 2.27 -7.55
C LEU A 402 -10.58 2.41 -8.04
N ALA A 403 -10.30 3.46 -8.82
CA ALA A 403 -8.98 3.65 -9.44
C ALA A 403 -7.89 4.03 -8.42
N SER A 404 -8.26 4.60 -7.27
CA SER A 404 -7.32 4.99 -6.20
C SER A 404 -6.56 3.81 -5.59
N ALA A 405 -7.07 2.59 -5.73
CA ALA A 405 -6.33 1.39 -5.35
C ALA A 405 -5.05 1.21 -6.18
N ASP A 406 -5.05 1.68 -7.43
CA ASP A 406 -3.87 1.70 -8.30
C ASP A 406 -3.06 2.97 -8.10
N THR A 407 -2.24 2.97 -7.05
CA THR A 407 -1.35 4.09 -6.72
C THR A 407 -0.34 4.42 -7.83
N THR A 408 -0.05 3.49 -8.75
CA THR A 408 0.79 3.77 -9.92
C THR A 408 0.03 4.55 -10.97
N ALA A 409 -1.23 4.17 -11.26
CA ALA A 409 -2.08 4.95 -12.17
C ALA A 409 -2.39 6.34 -11.60
N VAL A 410 -2.60 6.48 -10.29
CA VAL A 410 -2.77 7.79 -9.64
C VAL A 410 -1.51 8.65 -9.76
N ARG A 411 -0.32 8.08 -9.52
CA ARG A 411 0.95 8.75 -9.75
C ARG A 411 1.03 9.22 -11.20
N ASP A 412 0.80 8.33 -12.16
CA ASP A 412 0.92 8.63 -13.58
C ASP A 412 -0.05 9.75 -14.03
N PHE A 413 -1.27 9.72 -13.51
CA PHE A 413 -2.27 10.76 -13.72
C PHE A 413 -1.82 12.11 -13.14
N THR A 414 -1.27 12.11 -11.91
CA THR A 414 -0.91 13.34 -11.21
C THR A 414 0.33 14.01 -11.79
N VAL A 415 1.34 13.22 -12.16
CA VAL A 415 2.61 13.74 -12.72
C VAL A 415 2.56 13.96 -14.23
N GLY A 416 1.49 13.55 -14.91
CA GLY A 416 1.38 13.61 -16.37
C GLY A 416 2.34 12.65 -17.09
N ALA A 417 2.50 11.43 -16.56
CA ALA A 417 3.43 10.45 -17.11
C ALA A 417 3.08 10.05 -18.55
N GLU A 418 4.09 9.69 -19.35
CA GLU A 418 3.89 9.22 -20.74
C GLU A 418 2.92 8.02 -20.82
N ALA A 419 2.87 7.19 -19.77
CA ALA A 419 1.94 6.07 -19.67
C ALA A 419 0.46 6.50 -19.76
N MET A 420 0.12 7.74 -19.40
CA MET A 420 -1.23 8.29 -19.55
C MET A 420 -1.62 8.55 -21.00
N ASN A 421 -0.67 8.67 -21.95
CA ASN A 421 -0.99 8.94 -23.36
C ASN A 421 -1.82 7.82 -24.00
N VAL A 422 -1.77 6.61 -23.45
CA VAL A 422 -2.60 5.48 -23.88
C VAL A 422 -4.11 5.72 -23.68
N THR A 423 -4.47 6.67 -22.82
CA THR A 423 -5.86 7.10 -22.59
C THR A 423 -6.40 8.03 -23.69
N TYR A 424 -5.64 8.24 -24.76
CA TYR A 424 -6.03 9.02 -25.92
C TYR A 424 -5.90 8.24 -27.22
N ALA A 425 -7.04 7.90 -27.82
CA ALA A 425 -7.08 7.17 -29.08
C ALA A 425 -6.49 7.98 -30.27
N ASP A 426 -6.45 9.30 -30.17
CA ASP A 426 -5.88 10.20 -31.19
C ASP A 426 -4.37 10.44 -31.01
N GLY A 427 -3.75 9.84 -29.98
CA GLY A 427 -2.31 9.92 -29.71
C GLY A 427 -1.85 11.26 -29.14
N ARG A 428 -2.76 12.11 -28.67
CA ARG A 428 -2.37 13.36 -27.99
C ARG A 428 -1.72 13.08 -26.64
N GLN A 429 -0.87 14.02 -26.20
CA GLN A 429 -0.26 13.94 -24.87
C GLN A 429 -1.28 14.23 -23.78
N PHE A 430 -1.12 13.57 -22.64
CA PHE A 430 -1.89 13.83 -21.44
C PHE A 430 -1.44 15.13 -20.77
N ASP A 431 -2.42 15.94 -20.38
CA ASP A 431 -2.24 17.27 -19.78
C ASP A 431 -2.70 17.21 -18.32
N ALA A 432 -1.75 16.98 -17.41
CA ALA A 432 -2.05 16.76 -16.00
C ALA A 432 -2.76 17.94 -15.36
N ASP A 433 -2.28 19.17 -15.56
CA ASP A 433 -2.84 20.37 -14.96
C ASP A 433 -4.30 20.55 -15.33
N ARG A 434 -4.65 20.39 -16.62
CA ARG A 434 -6.06 20.46 -17.06
C ARG A 434 -6.94 19.45 -16.31
N HIS A 435 -6.45 18.22 -16.12
CA HIS A 435 -7.22 17.17 -15.49
C HIS A 435 -7.29 17.34 -13.95
N LEU A 436 -6.23 17.85 -13.33
CA LEU A 436 -6.20 18.24 -11.92
C LEU A 436 -7.12 19.43 -11.66
N ASP A 437 -7.12 20.44 -12.53
CA ASP A 437 -8.03 21.59 -12.48
C ASP A 437 -9.49 21.15 -12.44
N ALA A 438 -9.84 20.18 -13.28
CA ALA A 438 -11.18 19.65 -13.36
C ALA A 438 -11.62 18.96 -12.06
N LEU A 439 -10.72 18.21 -11.42
CA LEU A 439 -11.01 17.50 -10.17
C LEU A 439 -11.00 18.44 -8.96
N PHE A 440 -10.06 19.37 -8.87
CA PHE A 440 -9.91 20.27 -7.74
C PHE A 440 -10.90 21.44 -7.77
N ALA A 441 -11.36 21.85 -8.95
CA ALA A 441 -12.45 22.83 -9.07
C ALA A 441 -13.85 22.20 -8.96
N TYR A 442 -13.97 20.86 -8.90
CA TYR A 442 -15.24 20.19 -8.67
C TYR A 442 -15.65 20.30 -7.19
N GLN A 443 -16.93 20.55 -6.94
CA GLN A 443 -17.47 20.71 -5.59
C GLN A 443 -17.80 19.35 -4.97
N TRP A 444 -16.84 18.78 -4.25
CA TRP A 444 -17.02 17.47 -3.59
C TRP A 444 -17.79 17.56 -2.27
N GLY A 445 -17.86 18.75 -1.67
CA GLY A 445 -18.53 18.99 -0.39
C GLY A 445 -17.93 18.19 0.78
N ASP A 446 -18.73 17.90 1.80
CA ASP A 446 -18.31 17.21 3.02
C ASP A 446 -18.24 15.67 2.87
N SER A 447 -18.62 15.14 1.70
CA SER A 447 -18.77 13.70 1.51
C SER A 447 -17.43 12.97 1.39
N GLN A 448 -17.35 11.78 2.01
CA GLN A 448 -16.22 10.86 1.84
C GLN A 448 -16.30 10.26 0.43
N GLY A 449 -15.44 10.74 -0.46
CA GLY A 449 -15.54 10.51 -1.89
C GLY A 449 -14.16 10.21 -2.48
N GLY A 450 -14.09 9.42 -3.54
CA GLY A 450 -12.84 8.82 -4.03
C GLY A 450 -11.67 9.78 -4.33
N ILE A 451 -11.89 11.09 -4.46
CA ILE A 451 -10.82 12.08 -4.67
C ILE A 451 -9.82 12.11 -3.49
N SER A 452 -10.28 11.93 -2.25
CA SER A 452 -9.37 11.84 -1.09
C SER A 452 -8.59 10.52 -1.08
N ASP A 453 -9.21 9.43 -1.56
CA ASP A 453 -8.56 8.12 -1.63
C ASP A 453 -7.36 8.11 -2.57
N MET A 454 -7.35 8.98 -3.59
CA MET A 454 -6.22 9.15 -4.51
C MET A 454 -4.95 9.58 -3.79
N TYR A 455 -5.03 10.33 -2.69
CA TYR A 455 -3.87 10.98 -2.10
C TYR A 455 -3.58 10.59 -0.65
N LYS A 456 -4.50 9.90 0.05
CA LYS A 456 -4.32 9.52 1.47
C LYS A 456 -3.15 8.57 1.76
N TRP A 457 -2.64 7.87 0.73
CA TRP A 457 -1.55 6.89 0.88
C TRP A 457 -0.15 7.53 0.86
N LEU A 458 -0.01 8.78 0.41
CA LEU A 458 1.29 9.44 0.26
C LEU A 458 2.06 9.48 1.58
N GLY A 459 1.42 9.98 2.65
CA GLY A 459 2.07 10.10 3.95
C GLY A 459 2.43 8.76 4.59
N GLN A 460 1.67 7.69 4.33
CA GLN A 460 1.99 6.34 4.83
C GLN A 460 3.18 5.70 4.10
N ASN A 461 3.36 6.06 2.83
CA ASN A 461 4.43 5.53 2.01
C ASN A 461 5.67 6.44 1.97
N ALA A 462 5.63 7.63 2.55
CA ALA A 462 6.76 8.53 2.68
C ALA A 462 7.95 7.79 3.35
N GLY A 463 9.04 7.61 2.60
CA GLY A 463 10.25 6.95 3.09
C GLY A 463 10.06 5.49 3.51
N ASN A 464 9.06 4.79 2.99
CA ASN A 464 8.77 3.39 3.32
C ASN A 464 10.04 2.52 3.16
N PRO A 465 10.64 2.01 4.25
CA PRO A 465 11.91 1.29 4.19
C PRO A 465 11.77 -0.11 3.60
N ASP A 466 10.57 -0.68 3.66
CA ASP A 466 10.27 -2.03 3.18
C ASP A 466 9.89 -2.05 1.69
N ASN A 467 9.53 -0.89 1.11
CA ASN A 467 9.15 -0.77 -0.29
C ASN A 467 9.60 0.58 -0.90
N THR A 468 10.80 0.58 -1.47
CA THR A 468 11.39 1.76 -2.13
C THR A 468 10.59 2.25 -3.33
N PHE A 469 9.88 1.36 -4.04
CA PHE A 469 9.00 1.75 -5.15
C PHE A 469 7.76 2.51 -4.66
N ALA A 470 7.16 2.07 -3.55
CA ALA A 470 6.06 2.81 -2.91
C ALA A 470 6.52 4.18 -2.40
N ALA A 471 7.70 4.25 -1.79
CA ALA A 471 8.30 5.52 -1.35
C ALA A 471 8.56 6.47 -2.53
N PHE A 472 9.14 5.96 -3.62
CA PHE A 472 9.36 6.73 -4.84
C PHE A 472 8.05 7.28 -5.41
N LYS A 473 7.00 6.46 -5.54
CA LYS A 473 5.70 6.92 -6.03
C LYS A 473 5.09 8.01 -5.15
N ALA A 474 5.23 7.87 -3.82
CA ALA A 474 4.71 8.85 -2.87
C ALA A 474 5.44 10.19 -3.04
N ALA A 475 6.76 10.16 -3.11
CA ALA A 475 7.60 11.33 -3.32
C ALA A 475 7.28 12.05 -4.63
N ASP A 476 7.23 11.31 -5.74
CA ASP A 476 7.01 11.87 -7.06
C ASP A 476 5.58 12.45 -7.22
N THR A 477 4.57 11.79 -6.64
CA THR A 477 3.20 12.32 -6.59
C THR A 477 3.12 13.56 -5.69
N ALA A 478 3.81 13.57 -4.54
CA ALA A 478 3.84 14.71 -3.65
C ALA A 478 4.54 15.93 -4.30
N SER A 479 5.64 15.72 -5.02
CA SER A 479 6.33 16.75 -5.80
C SER A 479 5.42 17.38 -6.84
N ALA A 480 4.71 16.57 -7.64
CA ALA A 480 3.77 17.08 -8.64
C ALA A 480 2.62 17.88 -8.01
N LEU A 481 2.08 17.43 -6.87
CA LEU A 481 1.06 18.21 -6.15
C LEU A 481 1.63 19.51 -5.58
N GLY A 482 2.85 19.47 -5.03
CA GLY A 482 3.55 20.65 -4.51
C GLY A 482 3.77 21.70 -5.61
N GLN A 483 4.22 21.27 -6.78
CA GLN A 483 4.39 22.12 -7.97
C GLN A 483 3.04 22.63 -8.49
N TYR A 484 2.04 21.76 -8.61
CA TYR A 484 0.71 22.14 -9.10
C TYR A 484 0.08 23.25 -8.24
N PHE A 485 0.05 23.08 -6.91
CA PHE A 485 -0.48 24.12 -6.01
C PHE A 485 0.48 25.30 -5.81
N GLY A 486 1.76 25.09 -6.08
CA GLY A 486 2.78 26.13 -6.06
C GLY A 486 2.69 27.09 -7.25
N ASP A 487 2.26 26.60 -8.41
CA ASP A 487 2.17 27.40 -9.62
C ASP A 487 1.15 28.53 -9.47
N SER A 488 1.60 29.74 -9.81
CA SER A 488 0.78 30.95 -9.80
C SER A 488 -0.51 30.87 -10.64
N SER A 489 -0.53 30.04 -11.67
CA SER A 489 -1.69 29.82 -12.54
C SER A 489 -2.82 29.04 -11.85
N ASN A 490 -2.51 28.25 -10.82
CA ASN A 490 -3.45 27.39 -10.09
C ASN A 490 -3.89 27.98 -8.75
N VAL A 491 -3.40 29.17 -8.39
CA VAL A 491 -3.72 29.87 -7.14
C VAL A 491 -5.22 30.04 -6.90
N GLU A 492 -6.01 30.29 -7.94
CA GLU A 492 -7.47 30.45 -7.80
C GLU A 492 -8.16 29.15 -7.39
N ILE A 493 -7.67 28.01 -7.88
CA ILE A 493 -8.19 26.70 -7.50
C ILE A 493 -7.76 26.39 -6.06
N GLY A 494 -6.49 26.64 -5.73
CA GLY A 494 -5.94 26.40 -4.40
C GLY A 494 -6.68 27.17 -3.30
N ARG A 495 -6.92 28.48 -3.48
CA ARG A 495 -7.56 29.33 -2.45
C ARG A 495 -9.02 28.96 -2.14
N ASP A 496 -9.71 28.30 -3.07
CA ASP A 496 -11.11 27.87 -2.96
C ASP A 496 -11.27 26.39 -2.61
N LEU A 497 -10.16 25.63 -2.57
CA LEU A 497 -10.16 24.18 -2.43
C LEU A 497 -10.83 23.74 -1.12
N GLY A 498 -10.47 24.36 0.00
CA GLY A 498 -11.00 24.02 1.32
C GLY A 498 -12.47 24.37 1.51
N GLN A 499 -12.99 25.35 0.75
CA GLN A 499 -14.41 25.67 0.75
C GLN A 499 -15.20 24.67 -0.11
N SER A 500 -14.63 24.28 -1.26
CA SER A 500 -15.29 23.39 -2.23
C SER A 500 -15.19 21.91 -1.85
N SER A 501 -14.08 21.56 -1.19
CA SER A 501 -13.66 20.19 -0.87
C SER A 501 -12.86 20.12 0.44
N PRO A 502 -13.50 20.37 1.61
CA PRO A 502 -12.81 20.38 2.92
C PRO A 502 -12.02 19.10 3.19
N LEU A 503 -12.64 17.93 2.97
CA LEU A 503 -12.02 16.63 3.25
C LEU A 503 -10.79 16.35 2.38
N LEU A 504 -10.82 16.77 1.11
CA LEU A 504 -9.66 16.67 0.22
C LEU A 504 -8.51 17.54 0.73
N THR A 505 -8.80 18.78 1.10
CA THR A 505 -7.79 19.72 1.62
C THR A 505 -7.14 19.19 2.89
N GLN A 506 -7.93 18.62 3.81
CA GLN A 506 -7.42 17.94 5.01
C GLN A 506 -6.57 16.71 4.68
N THR A 507 -6.98 15.94 3.67
CA THR A 507 -6.23 14.78 3.19
C THR A 507 -4.89 15.21 2.61
N LEU A 508 -4.86 16.22 1.73
CA LEU A 508 -3.63 16.77 1.15
C LEU A 508 -2.70 17.33 2.22
N ALA A 509 -3.22 18.10 3.18
CA ALA A 509 -2.42 18.62 4.30
C ALA A 509 -1.75 17.50 5.11
N THR A 510 -2.50 16.43 5.42
CA THR A 510 -1.96 15.27 6.14
C THR A 510 -0.95 14.48 5.31
N SER A 511 -1.24 14.30 4.02
CA SER A 511 -0.45 13.48 3.10
C SER A 511 0.84 14.14 2.62
N LEU A 512 0.86 15.47 2.51
CA LEU A 512 2.03 16.24 2.07
C LEU A 512 2.93 16.65 3.24
N ALA A 513 2.44 16.64 4.48
CA ALA A 513 3.19 17.01 5.68
C ALA A 513 4.59 16.36 5.80
N PRO A 514 4.80 15.06 5.48
CA PRO A 514 6.14 14.47 5.55
C PRO A 514 7.16 15.10 4.58
N PHE A 515 6.72 15.67 3.46
CA PHE A 515 7.61 16.18 2.41
C PHE A 515 7.97 17.66 2.59
N LEU A 516 7.49 18.33 3.65
CA LEU A 516 7.70 19.78 3.84
C LEU A 516 9.18 20.18 3.94
N ALA A 517 10.03 19.35 4.56
CA ALA A 517 11.47 19.61 4.60
C ALA A 517 12.11 19.50 3.20
N ASP A 518 11.70 18.50 2.41
CA ASP A 518 12.14 18.37 1.02
C ASP A 518 11.72 19.59 0.18
N PHE A 519 10.45 20.01 0.28
CA PHE A 519 9.92 21.18 -0.42
C PHE A 519 10.62 22.48 -0.03
N ALA A 520 11.00 22.63 1.24
CA ALA A 520 11.77 23.77 1.72
C ALA A 520 13.25 23.75 1.27
N GLY A 521 13.71 22.64 0.68
CA GLY A 521 15.05 22.49 0.14
C GLY A 521 16.07 21.95 1.12
N ALA A 522 15.66 21.13 2.09
CA ALA A 522 16.57 20.49 3.04
C ALA A 522 17.56 19.50 2.39
N HIS A 523 17.44 19.16 1.10
CA HIS A 523 18.31 18.21 0.39
C HIS A 523 19.60 18.81 -0.22
N GLN A 524 20.07 19.97 0.27
CA GLN A 524 21.23 20.68 -0.28
C GLN A 524 22.58 20.08 0.19
N PRO A 525 23.71 20.33 -0.52
CA PRO A 525 25.04 19.96 -0.05
C PRO A 525 25.32 20.49 1.35
N GLY A 526 25.82 19.63 2.25
CA GLY A 526 26.02 19.96 3.69
C GLY A 526 24.96 19.37 4.60
N THR A 527 23.84 18.90 4.05
CA THR A 527 22.83 18.17 4.83
C THR A 527 23.39 16.82 5.31
N PRO A 528 23.29 16.50 6.61
CA PRO A 528 23.73 15.21 7.13
C PRO A 528 23.03 14.06 6.41
N THR A 529 23.79 13.02 6.03
CA THR A 529 23.26 11.85 5.31
C THR A 529 22.15 11.11 6.07
N GLU A 530 22.09 11.31 7.39
CA GLU A 530 21.12 10.69 8.29
C GLU A 530 19.87 11.57 8.51
N PHE A 531 19.82 12.78 7.94
CA PHE A 531 18.64 13.63 8.03
C PHE A 531 17.47 13.00 7.26
N PRO A 532 16.28 12.86 7.87
CA PRO A 532 15.15 12.20 7.25
C PRO A 532 14.57 13.04 6.12
N LEU A 533 14.92 12.66 4.89
CA LEU A 533 14.35 13.21 3.66
C LEU A 533 13.50 12.15 2.98
N PHE A 534 12.39 12.58 2.39
CA PHE A 534 11.38 11.69 1.82
C PHE A 534 11.31 11.78 0.30
N GLY A 535 12.19 12.57 -0.32
CA GLY A 535 12.41 12.58 -1.77
C GLY A 535 11.50 13.54 -2.53
N GLY A 536 10.83 14.46 -1.83
CA GLY A 536 10.12 15.56 -2.48
C GLY A 536 11.08 16.48 -3.25
N GLU A 537 10.57 17.17 -4.26
CA GLU A 537 11.34 18.17 -5.01
C GLU A 537 11.24 19.54 -4.34
N LYS A 538 12.38 20.24 -4.19
CA LYS A 538 12.40 21.62 -3.68
C LYS A 538 11.48 22.52 -4.50
N LEU A 539 10.65 23.27 -3.78
CA LEU A 539 9.84 24.36 -4.32
C LEU A 539 10.57 25.69 -4.14
N THR A 540 10.29 26.65 -5.01
CA THR A 540 10.67 28.05 -4.78
C THR A 540 9.90 28.61 -3.58
N PRO A 541 10.39 29.68 -2.92
CA PRO A 541 9.66 30.32 -1.83
C PRO A 541 8.23 30.74 -2.21
N GLY A 542 8.04 31.24 -3.45
CA GLY A 542 6.73 31.61 -3.97
C GLY A 542 5.79 30.41 -4.17
N GLU A 543 6.31 29.30 -4.68
CA GLU A 543 5.54 28.06 -4.82
C GLU A 543 5.16 27.47 -3.46
N LEU A 544 6.10 27.39 -2.52
CA LEU A 544 5.82 26.87 -1.18
C LEU A 544 4.77 27.73 -0.47
N LYS A 545 4.85 29.06 -0.61
CA LYS A 545 3.82 29.98 -0.12
C LYS A 545 2.44 29.67 -0.72
N ASN A 546 2.36 29.47 -2.03
CA ASN A 546 1.08 29.19 -2.71
C ASN A 546 0.51 27.82 -2.29
N LEU A 547 1.37 26.82 -2.08
CA LEU A 547 0.97 25.53 -1.48
C LEU A 547 0.36 25.73 -0.09
N PHE A 548 1.03 26.49 0.79
CA PHE A 548 0.49 26.80 2.12
C PHE A 548 -0.84 27.56 2.03
N MET A 549 -0.96 28.53 1.14
CA MET A 549 -2.23 29.24 0.91
C MET A 549 -3.36 28.28 0.50
N ALA A 550 -3.07 27.33 -0.40
CA ALA A 550 -4.05 26.32 -0.82
C ALA A 550 -4.47 25.40 0.34
N LEU A 551 -3.52 24.88 1.11
CA LEU A 551 -3.81 23.99 2.24
C LEU A 551 -4.45 24.74 3.43
N ASN A 552 -4.15 26.03 3.58
CA ASN A 552 -4.78 26.88 4.57
C ASN A 552 -6.24 27.18 4.24
N SER A 553 -6.71 26.94 3.02
CA SER A 553 -8.09 27.25 2.64
C SER A 553 -9.18 26.48 3.41
N ASP A 554 -8.82 25.42 4.15
CA ASP A 554 -9.67 24.76 5.16
C ASP A 554 -9.07 24.93 6.57
N PRO A 555 -9.83 25.38 7.59
CA PRO A 555 -9.30 25.58 8.94
C PRO A 555 -8.69 24.33 9.58
N THR A 556 -9.25 23.14 9.34
CA THR A 556 -8.71 21.90 9.90
C THR A 556 -7.39 21.54 9.23
N ALA A 557 -7.33 21.64 7.90
CA ALA A 557 -6.12 21.46 7.12
C ALA A 557 -5.03 22.48 7.49
N ALA A 558 -5.40 23.75 7.71
CA ALA A 558 -4.51 24.80 8.20
C ALA A 558 -3.87 24.41 9.54
N GLY A 559 -4.66 23.89 10.48
CA GLY A 559 -4.14 23.38 11.75
C GLY A 559 -3.14 22.23 11.59
N VAL A 560 -3.41 21.31 10.65
CA VAL A 560 -2.53 20.16 10.36
C VAL A 560 -1.21 20.61 9.73
N ILE A 561 -1.28 21.39 8.65
CA ILE A 561 -0.10 21.72 7.85
C ILE A 561 0.84 22.71 8.56
N ASN A 562 0.31 23.73 9.23
CA ASN A 562 1.15 24.70 9.96
C ASN A 562 1.79 24.05 11.19
N ARG A 563 1.11 23.09 11.83
CA ARG A 563 1.74 22.29 12.88
C ARG A 563 2.90 21.47 12.34
N ALA A 564 2.67 20.71 11.26
CA ALA A 564 3.72 19.90 10.64
C ALA A 564 4.89 20.77 10.16
N GLY A 565 4.59 21.94 9.59
CA GLY A 565 5.60 22.89 9.17
C GLY A 565 6.41 23.46 10.35
N ALA A 566 5.78 23.79 11.47
CA ALA A 566 6.49 24.22 12.69
C ALA A 566 7.37 23.10 13.28
N GLU A 567 6.89 21.85 13.28
CA GLU A 567 7.68 20.68 13.71
C GLU A 567 8.92 20.48 12.82
N TRP A 568 8.76 20.59 11.49
CA TRP A 568 9.88 20.51 10.55
C TRP A 568 10.84 21.69 10.63
N GLN A 569 10.32 22.91 10.73
CA GLN A 569 11.09 24.14 10.93
C GLN A 569 11.97 23.99 12.17
N PHE A 570 11.40 23.58 13.30
CA PHE A 570 12.14 23.39 14.52
C PHE A 570 13.20 22.30 14.38
N TYR A 571 12.84 21.14 13.83
CA TYR A 571 13.78 20.03 13.68
C TYR A 571 14.97 20.39 12.78
N MET A 572 14.71 21.02 11.63
CA MET A 572 15.76 21.51 10.73
C MET A 572 16.66 22.56 11.41
N ALA A 573 16.06 23.53 12.11
CA ALA A 573 16.80 24.58 12.82
C ALA A 573 17.63 24.03 13.99
N TYR A 574 17.08 23.08 14.75
CA TYR A 574 17.78 22.35 15.81
C TYR A 574 18.97 21.56 15.25
N SER A 575 18.77 20.81 14.16
CA SER A 575 19.85 20.07 13.49
C SER A 575 20.94 20.99 12.96
N ALA A 576 20.59 22.17 12.41
CA ALA A 576 21.57 23.18 12.01
C ALA A 576 22.34 23.77 13.20
N GLY A 577 21.71 23.87 14.38
CA GLY A 577 22.38 24.27 15.62
C GLY A 577 23.36 23.23 16.16
N MET A 578 23.05 21.94 15.97
CA MET A 578 23.94 20.83 16.35
C MET A 578 25.15 20.71 15.41
N ASP A 579 24.95 20.88 14.10
CA ASP A 579 26.00 20.73 13.09
C ASP A 579 26.22 22.05 12.32
N PRO A 580 27.33 22.77 12.56
CA PRO A 580 27.66 24.00 11.84
C PRO A 580 27.85 23.85 10.33
N ASP A 581 28.03 22.62 9.82
CA ASP A 581 28.14 22.32 8.40
C ASP A 581 26.76 22.05 7.75
N ALA A 582 25.69 21.94 8.55
CA ALA A 582 24.31 21.76 8.11
C ALA A 582 23.54 23.08 7.93
N ALA A 583 24.21 24.17 7.52
CA ALA A 583 23.60 25.49 7.31
C ALA A 583 22.42 25.48 6.31
N SER A 584 22.40 24.51 5.39
CA SER A 584 21.28 24.26 4.48
C SER A 584 19.96 23.98 5.20
N LEU A 585 20.00 23.25 6.32
CA LEU A 585 18.82 22.94 7.12
C LEU A 585 18.25 24.20 7.77
N GLY A 586 19.12 25.10 8.25
CA GLY A 586 18.69 26.40 8.75
C GLY A 586 18.00 27.22 7.66
N ASN A 587 18.55 27.23 6.43
CA ASN A 587 17.94 27.98 5.32
C ASN A 587 16.56 27.40 4.98
N ALA A 588 16.45 26.07 4.85
CA ALA A 588 15.18 25.40 4.64
C ALA A 588 14.17 25.69 5.78
N ALA A 589 14.61 25.76 7.03
CA ALA A 589 13.76 26.17 8.14
C ALA A 589 13.21 27.60 7.98
N GLY A 590 14.05 28.56 7.56
CA GLY A 590 13.62 29.94 7.28
C GLY A 590 12.64 30.03 6.10
N VAL A 591 12.95 29.36 4.99
CA VAL A 591 12.06 29.30 3.81
C VAL A 591 10.70 28.71 4.18
N LEU A 592 10.68 27.63 4.98
CA LEU A 592 9.45 27.01 5.45
C LEU A 592 8.65 27.96 6.35
N GLN A 593 9.31 28.66 7.28
CA GLN A 593 8.68 29.64 8.17
C GLN A 593 8.03 30.78 7.39
N ASP A 594 8.76 31.39 6.44
CA ASP A 594 8.26 32.51 5.65
C ASP A 594 7.08 32.07 4.77
N ALA A 595 7.19 30.91 4.11
CA ALA A 595 6.12 30.38 3.28
C ALA A 595 4.84 30.04 4.09
N MET A 596 4.99 29.47 5.29
CA MET A 596 3.86 29.23 6.20
C MET A 596 3.13 30.52 6.54
N LYS A 597 3.89 31.54 6.98
CA LYS A 597 3.35 32.84 7.39
C LYS A 597 2.68 33.54 6.21
N ASP A 598 3.40 33.71 5.11
CA ASP A 598 2.93 34.44 3.94
C ASP A 598 1.74 33.75 3.28
N GLY A 599 1.72 32.41 3.25
CA GLY A 599 0.61 31.63 2.72
C GLY A 599 -0.65 31.76 3.57
N MET A 600 -0.50 31.76 4.91
CA MET A 600 -1.60 32.00 5.84
C MET A 600 -2.16 33.43 5.73
N GLU A 601 -1.29 34.44 5.74
CA GLU A 601 -1.70 35.84 5.59
C GLU A 601 -2.43 36.08 4.26
N ALA A 602 -1.91 35.52 3.17
CA ALA A 602 -2.55 35.61 1.85
C ALA A 602 -3.96 35.01 1.85
N GLN A 603 -4.16 33.85 2.49
CA GLN A 603 -5.47 33.20 2.56
C GLN A 603 -6.46 33.97 3.45
N ILE A 604 -6.02 34.48 4.60
CA ILE A 604 -6.84 35.31 5.48
C ILE A 604 -7.29 36.59 4.75
N ASP A 605 -6.38 37.24 4.02
CA ASP A 605 -6.68 38.43 3.23
C ASP A 605 -7.67 38.15 2.11
N TYR A 606 -7.58 36.97 1.47
CA TYR A 606 -8.55 36.54 0.48
C TYR A 606 -9.95 36.37 1.10
N LEU A 607 -10.07 35.63 2.19
CA LEU A 607 -11.35 35.36 2.85
C LEU A 607 -12.04 36.64 3.34
N LYS A 608 -11.27 37.59 3.88
CA LYS A 608 -11.78 38.90 4.25
C LYS A 608 -12.31 39.69 3.05
N LYS A 609 -11.63 39.61 1.89
CA LYS A 609 -12.08 40.26 0.65
C LYS A 609 -13.39 39.66 0.14
N GLU A 610 -13.56 38.35 0.28
CA GLU A 610 -14.81 37.64 -0.07
C GLU A 610 -15.92 37.78 0.97
N GLY A 611 -15.68 38.49 2.08
CA GLY A 611 -16.66 38.73 3.14
C GLY A 611 -16.91 37.50 4.04
N LEU A 612 -15.95 36.58 4.10
CA LEU A 612 -15.98 35.35 4.90
C LEU A 612 -15.23 35.54 6.24
N ASP A 613 -15.56 36.60 6.98
CA ASP A 613 -14.86 37.00 8.22
C ASP A 613 -14.86 35.90 9.30
N ASP A 614 -15.98 35.20 9.48
CA ASP A 614 -16.10 34.10 10.45
C ASP A 614 -15.16 32.94 10.10
N TYR A 615 -14.99 32.65 8.81
CA TYR A 615 -14.12 31.59 8.32
C TYR A 615 -12.64 31.98 8.46
N ALA A 616 -12.32 33.25 8.18
CA ALA A 616 -10.98 33.81 8.42
C ALA A 616 -10.58 33.75 9.90
N GLU A 617 -11.51 34.01 10.83
CA GLU A 617 -11.24 33.89 12.27
C GLU A 617 -11.09 32.42 12.70
N GLN A 618 -11.89 31.50 12.17
CA GLN A 618 -11.72 30.06 12.42
C GLN A 618 -10.34 29.56 11.98
N MET A 619 -9.88 29.99 10.81
CA MET A 619 -8.54 29.67 10.31
C MET A 619 -7.44 30.21 11.21
N ARG A 620 -7.55 31.47 11.64
CA ARG A 620 -6.59 32.08 12.57
C ARG A 620 -6.50 31.29 13.88
N VAL A 621 -7.64 30.85 14.42
CA VAL A 621 -7.69 30.04 15.65
C VAL A 621 -7.16 28.62 15.45
N ALA A 622 -7.40 28.01 14.29
CA ALA A 622 -6.98 26.64 14.00
C ALA A 622 -5.47 26.55 13.70
N ALA A 623 -4.93 27.50 12.93
CA ALA A 623 -3.50 27.63 12.66
C ALA A 623 -2.70 27.93 13.94
N ALA A 624 -3.33 28.65 14.88
CA ALA A 624 -2.79 28.88 16.21
C ALA A 624 -2.99 27.67 17.16
N GLY A 625 -2.96 26.42 16.65
CA GLY A 625 -2.66 25.27 17.50
C GLY A 625 -3.75 24.80 18.47
N ARG A 626 -5.04 24.77 18.07
CA ARG A 626 -6.02 23.94 18.80
C ARG A 626 -5.65 22.46 18.63
N ASN A 627 -5.03 21.90 19.67
CA ASN A 627 -4.71 20.48 19.91
C ASN A 627 -3.37 19.98 19.34
N ILE A 628 -2.30 20.46 19.97
CA ILE A 628 -0.99 19.84 19.91
C ILE A 628 -0.99 18.40 20.53
N LEU A 629 -1.97 18.02 21.37
CA LEU A 629 -1.99 16.67 22.00
C LEU A 629 -2.51 15.51 21.14
N ALA A 630 -3.12 15.76 20.00
CA ALA A 630 -3.47 14.68 19.09
C ALA A 630 -2.25 14.40 18.20
N ALA A 631 -1.60 13.25 18.38
CA ALA A 631 -0.60 12.77 17.44
C ALA A 631 -1.26 12.72 16.04
N ILE A 632 -0.71 13.44 15.06
CA ILE A 632 -1.08 13.22 13.66
C ILE A 632 -0.59 11.80 13.34
N PRO A 633 -1.48 10.84 13.05
CA PRO A 633 -1.07 9.49 12.69
C PRO A 633 -0.08 9.56 11.52
N ASN A 634 1.06 8.89 11.65
CA ASN A 634 2.15 8.79 10.66
C ASN A 634 3.13 9.97 10.53
N VAL A 635 2.81 11.19 10.97
CA VAL A 635 3.81 12.29 11.07
C VAL A 635 4.55 12.21 12.41
N GLY A 636 3.81 11.97 13.49
CA GLY A 636 4.38 11.92 14.85
C GLY A 636 5.24 10.70 15.13
N ALA A 637 5.02 9.53 14.51
CA ALA A 637 5.80 8.33 14.82
C ALA A 637 7.26 8.39 14.29
N PRO A 638 7.54 8.85 13.06
CA PRO A 638 8.90 9.07 12.58
C PRO A 638 9.60 10.23 13.30
N LEU A 639 8.96 11.40 13.41
CA LEU A 639 9.55 12.59 14.06
C LEU A 639 9.78 12.38 15.58
N ASN A 640 8.84 11.76 16.29
CA ASN A 640 9.02 11.46 17.73
C ASN A 640 10.08 10.39 18.01
N ALA A 641 10.41 9.53 17.04
CA ALA A 641 11.48 8.54 17.18
C ALA A 641 12.88 9.13 16.91
N MET A 642 12.95 10.28 16.22
CA MET A 642 14.19 10.90 15.75
C MET A 642 14.69 12.05 16.64
N MET A 643 13.81 12.65 17.46
CA MET A 643 14.22 13.69 18.43
C MET A 643 14.68 13.05 19.76
N PRO A 644 15.96 13.24 20.17
CA PRO A 644 16.39 12.91 21.52
C PRO A 644 15.97 14.05 22.46
N VAL A 645 15.34 13.68 23.58
CA VAL A 645 14.59 14.56 24.52
C VAL A 645 13.22 14.92 23.98
N GLY A 646 12.18 14.81 24.82
CA GLY A 646 10.79 14.88 24.36
C GLY A 646 10.47 16.18 23.64
N THR A 647 9.49 16.04 22.75
CA THR A 647 8.81 17.00 21.85
C THR A 647 9.25 18.48 21.86
N LEU A 648 9.16 19.14 20.71
CA LEU A 648 9.04 20.61 20.57
C LEU A 648 8.26 21.26 21.74
N GLU A 649 7.20 20.60 22.18
CA GLU A 649 6.38 21.01 23.33
C GLU A 649 7.09 21.00 24.68
N GLU A 650 7.96 20.02 24.96
CA GLU A 650 8.69 19.92 26.22
C GLU A 650 9.76 21.02 26.31
N LEU A 651 10.42 21.35 25.19
CA LEU A 651 11.40 22.44 25.11
C LEU A 651 10.74 23.83 25.16
N LEU A 652 9.56 24.00 24.56
CA LEU A 652 8.85 25.29 24.58
C LEU A 652 7.99 25.51 25.83
N PHE A 653 7.40 24.44 26.38
CA PHE A 653 6.33 24.55 27.40
C PHE A 653 6.54 23.66 28.63
N GLY A 654 7.61 22.85 28.68
CA GLY A 654 7.85 21.91 29.77
C GLY A 654 6.99 20.63 29.69
N PRO A 655 7.00 19.79 30.74
CA PRO A 655 6.32 18.51 30.74
C PRO A 655 4.81 18.66 30.52
N ALA A 656 4.20 17.69 29.82
CA ALA A 656 2.78 17.71 29.50
C ALA A 656 1.92 17.91 30.78
N PRO A 657 1.06 18.93 30.82
CA PRO A 657 0.22 19.17 31.98
C PRO A 657 -0.85 18.07 32.14
N ASP A 658 -1.25 17.81 33.38
CA ASP A 658 -2.30 16.85 33.71
C ASP A 658 -3.69 17.45 33.41
N TYR A 659 -4.16 17.28 32.18
CA TYR A 659 -5.42 17.82 31.68
C TYR A 659 -6.65 17.36 32.47
N ASP A 660 -6.61 16.17 33.08
CA ASP A 660 -7.73 15.65 33.87
C ASP A 660 -7.92 16.42 35.19
N SER A 661 -6.89 17.15 35.61
CA SER A 661 -6.88 17.96 36.83
C SER A 661 -7.18 19.46 36.60
N MET A 662 -7.17 19.92 35.35
CA MET A 662 -7.29 21.33 34.99
C MET A 662 -8.75 21.73 34.73
N SER A 663 -9.10 22.96 35.10
CA SER A 663 -10.37 23.58 34.71
C SER A 663 -10.40 23.92 33.21
N THR A 664 -11.59 24.05 32.65
CA THR A 664 -11.77 24.44 31.24
C THR A 664 -11.11 25.79 30.93
N ASP A 665 -11.06 26.72 31.88
CA ASP A 665 -10.42 28.02 31.69
C ASP A 665 -8.89 27.91 31.69
N GLU A 666 -8.31 27.06 32.54
CA GLU A 666 -6.88 26.76 32.53
C GLU A 666 -6.45 26.04 31.25
N ILE A 667 -7.27 25.11 30.76
CA ILE A 667 -7.04 24.43 29.47
C ILE A 667 -7.09 25.45 28.32
N ASN A 668 -8.07 26.36 28.32
CA ASN A 668 -8.20 27.39 27.28
C ASN A 668 -7.03 28.38 27.31
N ALA A 669 -6.58 28.83 28.49
CA ALA A 669 -5.44 29.72 28.62
C ALA A 669 -4.13 29.05 28.16
N LEU A 670 -3.91 27.79 28.53
CA LEU A 670 -2.74 27.02 28.10
C LEU A 670 -2.74 26.77 26.58
N THR A 671 -3.92 26.53 26.00
CA THR A 671 -4.07 26.36 24.55
C THR A 671 -3.75 27.65 23.79
N GLN A 672 -4.20 28.80 24.29
CA GLN A 672 -3.87 30.11 23.72
C GLN A 672 -2.38 30.44 23.84
N LEU A 673 -1.73 30.04 24.92
CA LEU A 673 -0.29 30.26 25.06
C LEU A 673 0.52 29.47 24.00
N ARG A 674 0.18 28.19 23.83
CA ARG A 674 0.82 27.33 22.81
C ARG A 674 0.69 27.89 21.40
N ALA A 675 -0.48 28.46 21.12
CA ALA A 675 -0.83 29.16 19.89
C ALA A 675 0.10 30.33 19.57
N GLU A 676 0.27 31.22 20.54
CA GLU A 676 1.05 32.45 20.42
C GLU A 676 2.54 32.15 20.27
N THR A 677 3.06 31.19 21.04
CA THR A 677 4.47 30.80 20.97
C THR A 677 4.84 30.19 19.63
N LEU A 678 4.01 29.30 19.06
CA LEU A 678 4.30 28.70 17.75
C LEU A 678 4.30 29.71 16.60
N ALA A 679 3.66 30.87 16.78
CA ALA A 679 3.65 31.95 15.81
C ALA A 679 4.79 32.98 16.03
N ASP A 680 5.64 32.80 17.06
CA ASP A 680 6.74 33.72 17.37
C ASP A 680 7.94 33.50 16.43
N PRO A 681 8.41 34.53 15.70
CA PRO A 681 9.58 34.43 14.83
C PRO A 681 10.87 33.98 15.53
N ASP A 682 10.98 34.15 16.85
CA ASP A 682 12.15 33.73 17.62
C ASP A 682 12.20 32.22 17.91
N VAL A 683 11.14 31.45 17.61
CA VAL A 683 11.14 29.98 17.80
C VAL A 683 12.26 29.31 17.00
N THR A 684 12.55 29.78 15.79
CA THR A 684 13.68 29.27 14.97
C THR A 684 15.02 29.50 15.65
N LYS A 685 15.21 30.69 16.23
CA LYS A 685 16.44 31.03 16.98
C LYS A 685 16.57 30.18 18.24
N PHE A 686 15.45 29.90 18.89
CA PHE A 686 15.41 29.02 20.06
C PHE A 686 15.73 27.57 19.71
N ALA A 687 15.24 27.07 18.57
CA ALA A 687 15.60 25.75 18.06
C ALA A 687 17.10 25.64 17.78
N ILE A 688 17.69 26.62 17.10
CA ILE A 688 19.14 26.70 16.84
C ILE A 688 19.90 26.69 18.17
N PHE A 689 19.51 27.55 19.11
CA PHE A 689 20.12 27.61 20.44
C PHE A 689 20.05 26.25 21.17
N ALA A 690 18.90 25.59 21.14
CA ALA A 690 18.74 24.28 21.74
C ALA A 690 19.68 23.23 21.12
N GLY A 691 19.86 23.24 19.79
CA GLY A 691 20.83 22.40 19.09
C GLY A 691 22.28 22.72 19.48
N MET A 692 22.63 24.02 19.55
CA MET A 692 23.95 24.47 19.97
C MET A 692 24.29 24.03 21.39
N VAL A 693 23.31 24.08 22.30
CA VAL A 693 23.44 23.60 23.69
C VAL A 693 23.62 22.10 23.74
N ALA A 694 22.89 21.34 22.91
CA ALA A 694 23.04 19.89 22.85
C ALA A 694 24.45 19.48 22.42
N GLU A 695 25.03 20.19 21.45
CA GLU A 695 26.42 19.98 21.01
C GLU A 695 27.44 20.56 22.01
N ASN A 696 27.11 21.66 22.70
CA ASN A 696 27.99 22.34 23.66
C ASN A 696 27.33 22.51 25.04
N PRO A 697 27.27 21.45 25.87
CA PRO A 697 26.61 21.49 27.18
C PRO A 697 27.17 22.56 28.15
N GLU A 698 28.40 23.01 27.93
CA GLU A 698 29.06 24.05 28.71
C GLU A 698 28.37 25.42 28.62
N LEU A 699 27.55 25.67 27.59
CA LEU A 699 26.74 26.89 27.48
C LEU A 699 25.79 27.06 28.66
N ARG A 700 25.32 25.95 29.26
CA ARG A 700 24.50 25.97 30.50
C ARG A 700 25.21 26.65 31.66
N HIS A 701 26.52 26.48 31.76
CA HIS A 701 27.31 27.08 32.85
C HIS A 701 27.65 28.54 32.58
N GLN A 702 27.73 28.93 31.31
CA GLN A 702 28.08 30.28 30.89
C GLN A 702 26.89 31.24 30.95
N TYR A 703 25.69 30.75 30.63
CA TYR A 703 24.46 31.54 30.56
C TYR A 703 23.29 30.87 31.30
N PRO A 704 23.41 30.62 32.62
CA PRO A 704 22.41 29.87 33.38
C PRO A 704 21.00 30.50 33.35
N GLU A 705 20.89 31.79 33.04
CA GLU A 705 19.63 32.53 32.92
C GLU A 705 18.75 32.14 31.72
N TRP A 706 19.25 31.36 30.75
CA TRP A 706 18.49 30.88 29.59
C TRP A 706 17.96 29.45 29.74
N PHE A 707 18.13 28.86 30.91
CA PHE A 707 17.81 27.47 31.20
C PHE A 707 16.79 27.35 32.34
N ASP A 708 15.99 26.29 32.31
CA ASP A 708 15.09 25.95 33.41
C ASP A 708 15.85 25.34 34.62
N GLU A 709 15.09 25.00 35.67
CA GLU A 709 15.62 24.37 36.87
C GLU A 709 16.20 22.96 36.64
N HIS A 710 15.83 22.31 35.55
CA HIS A 710 16.37 21.00 35.14
C HIS A 710 17.62 21.16 34.26
N GLY A 711 17.83 22.35 33.70
CA GLY A 711 18.94 22.68 32.82
C GLY A 711 18.70 22.51 31.34
N HIS A 712 17.44 22.42 30.94
CA HIS A 712 17.08 22.45 29.55
C HIS A 712 16.97 23.91 29.10
N PRO A 713 17.32 24.22 27.83
CA PRO A 713 16.96 25.49 27.23
C PRO A 713 15.48 25.77 27.49
N SER A 714 15.17 26.98 27.98
CA SER A 714 13.81 27.30 28.39
C SER A 714 13.31 28.52 27.65
N TRP A 715 12.23 28.33 26.89
CA TRP A 715 11.54 29.44 26.22
C TRP A 715 11.08 30.49 27.24
N ASP A 716 10.49 30.05 28.35
CA ASP A 716 10.08 30.92 29.46
C ASP A 716 11.25 31.66 30.10
N ALA A 717 12.45 31.08 30.17
CA ALA A 717 13.62 31.76 30.73
C ALA A 717 14.13 32.88 29.79
N VAL A 718 14.03 32.65 28.48
CA VAL A 718 14.47 33.57 27.42
C VAL A 718 13.44 34.69 27.15
N HIS A 719 12.17 34.33 26.96
CA HIS A 719 11.08 35.26 26.66
C HIS A 719 10.40 35.83 27.91
N GLY A 720 10.55 35.19 29.08
CA GLY A 720 9.75 35.49 30.27
C GLY A 720 8.31 34.96 30.13
N HIS A 721 7.66 34.60 31.23
CA HIS A 721 6.25 34.17 31.19
C HIS A 721 5.40 35.14 30.35
N SER A 722 4.50 34.56 29.57
CA SER A 722 3.34 35.20 28.94
C SER A 722 2.34 35.72 29.97
N GLU A 723 2.81 36.39 31.03
CA GLU A 723 1.95 37.27 31.82
C GLU A 723 1.40 38.30 30.84
N LYS A 724 0.15 38.04 30.43
CA LYS A 724 -0.67 38.76 29.48
C LYS A 724 -0.22 40.22 29.43
N GLU A 725 0.36 40.63 28.30
CA GLU A 725 0.71 42.04 28.11
C GLU A 725 -0.52 42.86 28.48
N LEU A 726 -0.39 43.63 29.57
CA LEU A 726 -1.55 44.35 30.07
C LEU A 726 -1.96 45.32 28.97
N THR A 727 -3.22 45.27 28.56
CA THR A 727 -3.73 46.22 27.58
C THR A 727 -3.50 47.64 28.10
N PRO A 728 -3.44 48.67 27.24
CA PRO A 728 -3.32 50.06 27.70
C PRO A 728 -4.36 50.43 28.77
N ARG A 729 -5.52 49.76 28.76
CA ARG A 729 -6.60 49.92 29.73
C ARG A 729 -6.31 49.23 31.07
N GLU A 730 -5.71 48.05 31.06
CA GLU A 730 -5.28 47.33 32.26
C GLU A 730 -4.03 47.96 32.90
N ARG A 731 -3.05 48.41 32.09
CA ARG A 731 -1.92 49.23 32.57
C ARG A 731 -2.37 50.52 33.23
N ALA A 732 -3.43 51.14 32.71
CA ALA A 732 -4.03 52.33 33.30
C ALA A 732 -4.77 52.05 34.61
N ALA A 733 -5.21 50.80 34.84
CA ALA A 733 -5.91 50.37 36.06
C ALA A 733 -4.94 49.97 37.21
N LEU A 734 -3.66 49.70 36.89
CA LEU A 734 -2.62 49.47 37.90
C LEU A 734 -2.39 50.70 38.78
N THR A 735 -2.13 50.48 40.06
CA THR A 735 -1.60 51.51 40.95
C THR A 735 -0.21 51.98 40.49
N PRO A 736 0.26 53.18 40.90
CA PRO A 736 1.58 53.67 40.51
C PRO A 736 2.74 52.74 40.91
N GLU A 737 2.58 51.98 42.00
CA GLU A 737 3.58 51.02 42.49
C GLU A 737 3.57 49.73 41.67
N GLU A 738 2.38 49.19 41.35
CA GLU A 738 2.22 48.03 40.47
C GLU A 738 2.68 48.33 39.04
N ARG A 739 2.38 49.52 38.53
CA ARG A 739 2.84 49.94 37.19
C ARG A 739 4.35 50.02 37.12
N LYS A 740 4.99 50.58 38.15
CA LYS A 740 6.46 50.67 38.21
C LYS A 740 7.11 49.29 38.32
N ALA A 741 6.50 48.36 39.07
CA ALA A 741 6.96 46.98 39.17
C ALA A 741 6.83 46.24 37.82
N TYR A 742 5.68 46.40 37.15
CA TYR A 742 5.44 45.86 35.80
C TYR A 742 6.44 46.41 34.78
N GLU A 743 6.63 47.73 34.71
CA GLU A 743 7.59 48.37 33.79
C GLU A 743 9.04 47.91 34.04
N LEU A 744 9.41 47.64 35.29
CA LEU A 744 10.75 47.15 35.63
C LEU A 744 10.94 45.68 35.20
N ALA A 745 9.91 44.84 35.40
CA ALA A 745 9.93 43.45 34.98
C ALA A 745 9.92 43.31 33.44
N ASP A 746 9.14 44.17 32.77
CA ASP A 746 9.06 44.24 31.31
C ASP A 746 10.40 44.66 30.69
N ALA A 747 11.05 45.69 31.24
CA ALA A 747 12.36 46.13 30.77
C ALA A 747 13.48 45.10 31.01
N ASP A 748 13.43 44.36 32.13
CA ASP A 748 14.38 43.27 32.42
C ASP A 748 14.17 42.08 31.47
N ARG A 749 12.92 41.73 31.18
CA ARG A 749 12.53 40.72 30.19
C ARG A 749 13.03 41.08 28.79
N GLU A 750 12.76 42.30 28.33
CA GLU A 750 13.20 42.78 27.02
C GLU A 750 14.74 42.82 26.92
N SER A 751 15.43 43.20 28.00
CA SER A 751 16.89 43.15 28.06
C SER A 751 17.46 41.73 27.96
N ARG A 752 16.83 40.74 28.61
CA ARG A 752 17.24 39.34 28.55
C ARG A 752 17.03 38.73 27.17
N LEU A 753 15.85 38.98 26.59
CA LEU A 753 15.51 38.55 25.24
C LEU A 753 16.50 39.11 24.21
N ASN A 754 16.83 40.41 24.30
CA ASN A 754 17.79 41.04 23.39
C ASN A 754 19.21 40.49 23.57
N ALA A 755 19.64 40.22 24.81
CA ALA A 755 20.95 39.61 25.06
C ALA A 755 21.05 38.19 24.48
N TRP A 756 19.98 37.39 24.60
CA TRP A 756 19.91 36.07 23.98
C TRP A 756 19.89 36.15 22.44
N ARG A 757 19.08 37.04 21.86
CA ARG A 757 19.05 37.27 20.40
C ARG A 757 20.43 37.67 19.88
N ASP A 758 21.11 38.59 20.55
CA ASP A 758 22.45 39.02 20.19
C ASP A 758 23.46 37.86 20.24
N PHE A 759 23.36 36.99 21.25
CA PHE A 759 24.18 35.78 21.35
C PHE A 759 23.95 34.83 20.18
N VAL A 760 22.69 34.48 19.88
CA VAL A 760 22.36 33.59 18.77
C VAL A 760 22.82 34.20 17.45
N ASN A 761 22.50 35.48 17.21
CA ASN A 761 22.88 36.20 15.99
C ASN A 761 24.40 36.25 15.78
N GLN A 762 25.20 36.36 16.86
CA GLN A 762 26.66 36.41 16.79
C GLN A 762 27.32 35.04 16.74
N SER A 763 26.57 33.95 16.87
CA SER A 763 27.13 32.60 16.78
C SER A 763 27.64 32.30 15.37
N ASP A 764 28.73 31.54 15.27
CA ASP A 764 29.25 31.11 13.96
C ASP A 764 28.22 30.24 13.22
N GLN A 765 27.38 29.49 13.95
CA GLN A 765 26.28 28.68 13.43
C GLN A 765 25.19 29.52 12.76
N TYR A 766 24.75 30.61 13.41
CA TYR A 766 23.72 31.50 12.86
C TYR A 766 24.27 32.44 11.77
N ASN A 767 25.48 32.97 11.92
CA ASN A 767 26.08 33.86 10.92
C ASN A 767 26.26 33.17 9.55
N ARG A 768 26.62 31.88 9.55
CA ARG A 768 26.71 31.07 8.32
C ARG A 768 25.34 30.84 7.68
N TRP A 769 24.30 30.71 8.48
CA TRP A 769 22.91 30.63 8.02
C TRP A 769 22.44 31.94 7.38
N ASP A 770 22.58 33.07 8.08
CA ASP A 770 22.12 34.40 7.63
C ASP A 770 22.80 34.81 6.31
N SER A 771 24.10 34.51 6.18
CA SER A 771 24.87 34.78 4.95
C SER A 771 24.38 34.03 3.71
N HIS A 772 23.69 32.90 3.86
CA HIS A 772 23.07 32.15 2.76
C HIS A 772 21.61 32.56 2.49
N HIS A 773 21.00 33.37 3.37
CA HIS A 773 19.65 33.90 3.19
C HIS A 773 19.65 35.16 2.29
N ASP A 774 20.69 35.98 2.38
CA ASP A 774 20.85 37.23 1.60
C ASP A 774 21.18 37.02 0.11
N ASP A 775 21.65 35.83 -0.29
CA ASP A 775 22.01 35.52 -1.68
C ASP A 775 20.80 35.21 -2.59
N GLY A 776 19.56 35.25 -2.06
CA GLY A 776 18.36 34.71 -2.73
C GLY A 776 17.18 35.67 -2.96
N VAL A 777 17.26 36.96 -2.60
CA VAL A 777 16.16 37.93 -2.77
C VAL A 777 16.54 38.97 -3.84
N GLU A 778 15.87 38.88 -5.00
CA GLU A 778 16.13 39.55 -6.29
C GLU A 778 16.30 41.08 -6.29
N GLU A 779 17.08 41.63 -7.25
CA GLU A 779 16.75 42.92 -7.88
C GLU A 779 15.80 42.69 -9.07
N PRO A 780 14.81 43.57 -9.31
CA PRO A 780 13.77 43.36 -10.31
C PRO A 780 14.30 43.57 -11.73
N ASP A 781 14.07 42.60 -12.62
CA ASP A 781 14.32 42.75 -14.05
C ASP A 781 13.39 43.84 -14.64
N GLU A 782 13.94 45.02 -14.90
CA GLU A 782 13.38 45.92 -15.91
C GLU A 782 13.53 45.28 -17.31
N PRO A 783 12.57 45.49 -18.22
CA PRO A 783 12.55 44.81 -19.51
C PRO A 783 13.60 45.40 -20.46
N GLY A 784 14.75 44.73 -20.59
CA GLY A 784 15.86 45.15 -21.44
C GLY A 784 16.38 44.05 -22.36
N GLU A 785 16.01 44.16 -23.64
CA GLU A 785 16.70 43.72 -24.88
C GLU A 785 17.42 42.37 -24.97
N ALA A 786 17.05 41.64 -26.03
CA ALA A 786 17.72 40.43 -26.49
C ALA A 786 19.22 40.66 -26.81
N THR A 787 20.09 39.86 -26.18
CA THR A 787 21.46 39.67 -26.64
C THR A 787 21.76 38.19 -26.88
N GLU A 788 22.12 37.90 -28.12
CA GLU A 788 22.67 36.65 -28.62
C GLU A 788 24.03 36.27 -27.99
N HIS A 789 24.26 34.95 -27.97
CA HIS A 789 25.54 34.22 -27.95
C HIS A 789 26.29 33.98 -26.62
N ALA A 790 26.28 32.70 -26.20
CA ALA A 790 27.43 31.77 -26.05
C ALA A 790 27.00 30.62 -25.10
N ALA A 791 27.45 29.35 -25.13
CA ALA A 791 28.19 28.44 -26.01
C ALA A 791 27.96 27.02 -25.38
N PRO A 792 28.12 25.89 -26.10
CA PRO A 792 27.69 24.57 -25.60
C PRO A 792 28.69 23.97 -24.59
N ASP A 793 28.17 23.47 -23.46
CA ASP A 793 28.91 22.67 -22.47
C ASP A 793 29.21 21.26 -23.02
N PRO A 794 30.48 20.84 -23.09
CA PRO A 794 30.88 19.50 -23.53
C PRO A 794 31.14 18.58 -22.33
N SER A 795 30.10 17.97 -21.77
CA SER A 795 30.28 16.93 -20.74
C SER A 795 29.15 15.89 -20.68
N MET A 796 28.62 15.49 -21.84
CA MET A 796 27.81 14.28 -21.97
C MET A 796 28.70 13.05 -22.11
N LEU A 797 28.78 12.27 -21.03
CA LEU A 797 29.41 10.95 -20.97
C LEU A 797 28.78 10.00 -21.99
N SER A 798 29.65 9.45 -22.83
CA SER A 798 29.33 8.58 -23.96
C SER A 798 29.09 7.13 -23.51
N ILE A 799 27.97 6.55 -23.95
CA ILE A 799 27.70 5.11 -23.86
C ILE A 799 28.46 4.38 -24.99
N PRO A 800 29.35 3.40 -24.72
CA PRO A 800 30.00 2.62 -25.77
C PRO A 800 29.28 1.29 -26.03
N GLY A 801 28.88 1.04 -27.29
CA GLY A 801 28.72 -0.33 -27.82
C GLY A 801 27.68 -0.52 -28.92
N LEU A 802 28.17 -0.87 -30.13
CA LEU A 802 27.48 -1.32 -31.36
C LEU A 802 26.98 -0.17 -32.27
N GLY A 803 27.50 0.09 -33.48
CA GLY A 803 28.46 -0.60 -34.34
C GLY A 803 28.01 -0.50 -35.81
N GLY A 804 28.89 -0.05 -36.72
CA GLY A 804 28.71 -0.27 -38.17
C GLY A 804 29.20 0.86 -39.08
N PRO A 805 29.68 0.58 -40.30
CA PRO A 805 30.85 1.24 -40.89
C PRO A 805 30.53 2.20 -42.03
N ALA A 806 31.29 3.30 -42.11
CA ALA A 806 31.92 3.87 -43.32
C ALA A 806 32.71 5.13 -42.95
#